data_AF-A0A963YVP7-F1
#
_entry.id   AF-A0A963YVP7-F1
#
_cell.length_a   1.000
_cell.length_b   1.000
_cell.length_c   1.000
_cell.angle_alpha   90.00
_cell.angle_beta   90.00
_cell.angle_gamma   90.00
#
_symmetry.space_group_name_H-M   'P 1'
#
loop_
_entity.id
_entity.type
_entity.pdbx_description
1 polymer ?
#
loop_
_entity_poly.entity_id
_entity_poly.type
_entity_poly.pdbx_seq_one_letter_code
_entity_poly.pdbx_strand_id
1 'polypeptide(L)'
;MPNISWNGGSGNWTDEDNWTPQQVPGSSDTATIAGSAAADVLIGLSDSVTVSGLMLDDALGTVEVDGFLSVAEVTLTSGLLVDVGTIANATVILNGGSLDVADGVLQADTIQGLLTIGDGDTVVLLDGFTVVNADGTPGTIALTGADATLEVTDAETLDNATITMGNASDLDTLQVDNVLTLGQGILLQTAGSITTDMITGAGIVINDGSLLADGGSGTVVLETTDFDNNGGLTVNGGQDLEIEVFGTFDNSGLLAISNGSTVSELDASAFLNTGSIRIGTGSEFDLYNYAPDMSQGQTVGGTVEIDGLLDAGGNTIDIDATGAFSELDNFGTLANATIVMDGGVLGLGTSTFQDDTIEGLLTIGDGDTVVLQDGFTVVNADGTPGTIALTGADALLEVTDAETLDNATITMGNAGDLDTLQVDNALTLGQGILLQTAGSITTDMITGAGIVINDGSLLVDGSSGTVVLETTDFDNNGGLTVNGGQDLEIEVFGTFDNSGLLAISNGSTVSELDASAFLNTGSIRIGTGSEFDLYNYAPEMSQGQTVGGTVEIDGLLDAGGNTIDIDATGAFSELDNFGTLANATIVMDGGVLGLGTSTFQDDTIEGLLTIGDGDTVVLQGGFAITGADGSSAGTIALTGADSTLEIADNETLNATTITIGSADDVSTLQVDSTLTLGSGSIIQTGPSIVSDAITGAGTVINDGTVLADAPGGNLVIGTTDFTNAGQVSVTNGGSLQIQTFDAFANAGTLSVTSGGLATVESVVTTFSNTGAMVVNGGSLMIDAELQGSGGVTSLSDGGQVELGASASGGQSFDFTDGTGQLVLDDAADFGSLVSGFQQGDSIVLTGFGGASETYADGVVTITQSSTVLGIPITTVATIQVEGDYQASDFATSTDSNGDLVLTTDVLPCFAAGTHILTTAGEIPVERLKAGDGVVTVTEGKRRVTPIVWVGFRAVDISCHPAPGKVRPVRVQRGAFGPKQPMRDLLLSPDHAIYVEGVLVPVKYLINGTTVRTDDSIQSVVYYHVQLKQHEVLLSEGLPTESYLESGGRGMFANGGQPIVLHPDFSDIAWDILGCAPLKVTGPEVERIQARLADRAAQPAHRGRGQKKVRVA
;
A
#
# COMPACT_ATOMS: atom_id res chain seq x y z
N MET A 1 92.80 -65.88 -12.70
CA MET A 1 93.23 -65.72 -14.11
C MET A 1 94.69 -65.31 -14.12
N PRO A 2 95.42 -65.23 -15.25
CA PRO A 2 96.67 -64.48 -15.28
C PRO A 2 96.34 -63.04 -14.90
N ASN A 3 97.05 -62.50 -13.90
CA ASN A 3 96.98 -61.07 -13.63
C ASN A 3 98.12 -60.41 -14.40
N ILE A 4 97.77 -59.50 -15.32
CA ILE A 4 98.71 -58.80 -16.20
C ILE A 4 98.78 -57.36 -15.69
N SER A 5 99.97 -56.95 -15.25
CA SER A 5 100.15 -55.68 -14.56
C SER A 5 100.77 -54.63 -15.47
N TRP A 6 100.20 -53.43 -15.48
CA TRP A 6 100.78 -52.28 -16.17
C TRP A 6 102.13 -51.90 -15.52
N ASN A 7 103.13 -51.56 -16.34
CA ASN A 7 104.46 -51.13 -15.90
C ASN A 7 104.92 -49.83 -16.59
N GLY A 8 104.15 -49.29 -17.54
CA GLY A 8 104.41 -48.04 -18.23
C GLY A 8 104.17 -46.82 -17.34
N GLY A 9 104.83 -45.70 -17.65
CA GLY A 9 104.53 -44.41 -17.02
C GLY A 9 103.42 -43.62 -17.73
N SER A 10 103.21 -43.89 -19.01
CA SER A 10 102.02 -43.48 -19.78
C SER A 10 102.10 -44.16 -21.15
N GLY A 11 100.97 -44.48 -21.75
CA GLY A 11 100.96 -45.15 -23.04
C GLY A 11 99.58 -45.66 -23.46
N ASN A 12 99.50 -46.14 -24.70
CA ASN A 12 98.29 -46.76 -25.22
C ASN A 12 98.19 -48.22 -24.73
N TRP A 13 96.98 -48.66 -24.37
CA TRP A 13 96.66 -50.00 -23.88
C TRP A 13 97.16 -51.13 -24.79
N THR A 14 97.17 -50.91 -26.11
CA THR A 14 97.57 -51.91 -27.12
C THR A 14 99.09 -52.12 -27.27
N ASP A 15 99.91 -51.32 -26.57
CA ASP A 15 101.37 -51.45 -26.59
C ASP A 15 101.85 -52.54 -25.62
N GLU A 16 102.32 -53.67 -26.17
CA GLU A 16 102.75 -54.84 -25.39
C GLU A 16 103.94 -54.55 -24.45
N ASP A 17 104.77 -53.53 -24.73
CA ASP A 17 105.92 -53.19 -23.89
C ASP A 17 105.52 -52.59 -22.52
N ASN A 18 104.31 -52.02 -22.39
CA ASN A 18 103.81 -51.39 -21.16
C ASN A 18 103.14 -52.37 -20.18
N TRP A 19 103.05 -53.66 -20.54
CA TRP A 19 102.45 -54.71 -19.72
C TRP A 19 103.49 -55.69 -19.17
N THR A 20 103.16 -56.36 -18.06
CA THR A 20 103.96 -57.45 -17.49
C THR A 20 103.11 -58.71 -17.39
N PRO A 21 103.46 -59.82 -18.08
CA PRO A 21 104.71 -60.06 -18.82
C PRO A 21 104.65 -59.76 -20.33
N GLN A 22 104.95 -58.52 -20.75
CA GLN A 22 105.06 -58.06 -22.15
C GLN A 22 104.02 -58.68 -23.10
N GLN A 23 102.75 -58.53 -22.72
CA GLN A 23 101.60 -59.10 -23.40
C GLN A 23 100.39 -58.23 -23.10
N VAL A 24 99.70 -57.73 -24.12
CA VAL A 24 98.43 -57.02 -23.97
C VAL A 24 97.38 -57.95 -23.32
N PRO A 25 96.63 -57.50 -22.30
CA PRO A 25 95.54 -58.27 -21.71
C PRO A 25 94.47 -58.68 -22.73
N GLY A 26 94.09 -59.95 -22.72
CA GLY A 26 92.98 -60.47 -23.52
C GLY A 26 91.74 -60.81 -22.69
N SER A 27 90.70 -61.33 -23.35
CA SER A 27 89.37 -61.57 -22.78
C SER A 27 89.29 -62.59 -21.65
N SER A 28 90.40 -63.22 -21.26
CA SER A 28 90.51 -64.14 -20.12
C SER A 28 91.36 -63.60 -18.97
N ASP A 29 91.93 -62.41 -19.12
CA ASP A 29 92.95 -61.86 -18.25
C ASP A 29 92.38 -60.72 -17.41
N THR A 30 92.97 -60.50 -16.24
CA THR A 30 92.69 -59.33 -15.41
C THR A 30 93.82 -58.32 -15.62
N ALA A 31 93.49 -57.11 -16.04
CA ALA A 31 94.41 -55.98 -16.10
C ALA A 31 94.50 -55.33 -14.71
N THR A 32 95.71 -55.16 -14.16
CA THR A 32 95.91 -54.42 -12.91
C THR A 32 96.84 -53.24 -13.12
N ILE A 33 96.40 -52.05 -12.73
CA ILE A 33 97.19 -50.83 -12.67
C ILE A 33 97.36 -50.49 -11.19
N ALA A 34 98.55 -50.75 -10.66
CA ALA A 34 98.87 -50.57 -9.24
C ALA A 34 100.34 -50.12 -9.10
N GLY A 35 100.59 -49.01 -8.41
CA GLY A 35 101.87 -48.32 -8.49
C GLY A 35 102.07 -47.20 -7.46
N SER A 36 103.02 -46.32 -7.78
CA SER A 36 103.20 -45.01 -7.09
C SER A 36 103.89 -43.99 -8.01
N ALA A 37 103.72 -44.17 -9.31
CA ALA A 37 104.22 -43.29 -10.36
C ALA A 37 103.08 -43.17 -11.36
N ALA A 38 102.61 -41.93 -11.55
CA ALA A 38 101.45 -41.62 -12.39
C ALA A 38 101.51 -42.42 -13.70
N ALA A 39 100.41 -43.09 -13.99
CA ALA A 39 100.28 -44.06 -15.07
C ALA A 39 99.00 -43.75 -15.83
N ASP A 40 99.15 -42.93 -16.88
CA ASP A 40 98.05 -42.57 -17.78
C ASP A 40 97.93 -43.66 -18.86
N VAL A 41 96.85 -44.43 -18.83
CA VAL A 41 96.59 -45.55 -19.75
C VAL A 41 95.47 -45.19 -20.71
N LEU A 42 95.81 -45.03 -21.98
CA LEU A 42 94.88 -44.60 -23.02
C LEU A 42 94.37 -45.80 -23.85
N ILE A 43 93.06 -46.02 -23.91
CA ILE A 43 92.42 -46.85 -24.95
C ILE A 43 91.95 -45.88 -26.03
N GLY A 44 92.69 -45.78 -27.14
CA GLY A 44 92.43 -44.72 -28.13
C GLY A 44 91.18 -44.99 -28.98
N LEU A 45 90.62 -43.93 -29.57
CA LEU A 45 89.43 -43.93 -30.47
C LEU A 45 89.32 -45.10 -31.49
N SER A 46 90.44 -45.68 -31.94
CA SER A 46 90.46 -46.79 -32.92
C SER A 46 90.50 -48.18 -32.32
N ASP A 47 90.61 -48.27 -30.99
CA ASP A 47 90.99 -49.48 -30.28
C ASP A 47 89.75 -50.11 -29.62
N SER A 48 89.68 -51.44 -29.66
CA SER A 48 88.64 -52.21 -28.99
C SER A 48 89.31 -53.25 -28.11
N VAL A 49 89.10 -53.10 -26.81
CA VAL A 49 89.69 -53.89 -25.74
C VAL A 49 88.64 -54.81 -25.15
N THR A 50 89.02 -56.06 -24.87
CA THR A 50 88.15 -56.99 -24.15
C THR A 50 88.97 -57.71 -23.09
N VAL A 51 88.61 -57.56 -21.82
CA VAL A 51 89.28 -58.19 -20.67
C VAL A 51 88.29 -58.85 -19.71
N SER A 52 88.77 -59.76 -18.87
CA SER A 52 87.92 -60.38 -17.85
C SER A 52 87.74 -59.50 -16.61
N GLY A 53 88.63 -58.51 -16.40
CA GLY A 53 88.49 -57.53 -15.33
C GLY A 53 89.57 -56.45 -15.38
N LEU A 54 89.29 -55.29 -14.79
CA LEU A 54 90.21 -54.16 -14.63
C LEU A 54 90.28 -53.78 -13.14
N MET A 55 91.47 -53.72 -12.56
CA MET A 55 91.69 -53.25 -11.19
C MET A 55 92.57 -52.00 -11.20
N LEU A 56 92.05 -50.91 -10.66
CA LEU A 56 92.76 -49.64 -10.46
C LEU A 56 93.03 -49.47 -8.95
N ASP A 57 94.31 -49.49 -8.58
CA ASP A 57 94.81 -49.40 -7.21
C ASP A 57 96.07 -48.51 -7.14
N ASP A 58 95.99 -47.35 -7.80
CA ASP A 58 96.94 -46.24 -7.68
C ASP A 58 96.17 -44.91 -7.70
N ALA A 59 96.28 -44.11 -6.65
CA ALA A 59 95.62 -42.82 -6.51
C ALA A 59 96.08 -41.75 -7.53
N LEU A 60 97.13 -42.03 -8.32
CA LEU A 60 97.58 -41.22 -9.46
C LEU A 60 97.50 -41.97 -10.80
N GLY A 61 96.83 -43.13 -10.84
CA GLY A 61 96.55 -43.86 -12.07
C GLY A 61 95.27 -43.36 -12.71
N THR A 62 95.34 -43.05 -14.01
CA THR A 62 94.18 -42.71 -14.83
C THR A 62 94.07 -43.70 -15.98
N VAL A 63 92.88 -44.25 -16.20
CA VAL A 63 92.53 -44.95 -17.44
C VAL A 63 91.59 -44.05 -18.23
N GLU A 64 91.96 -43.69 -19.45
CA GLU A 64 91.17 -42.87 -20.36
C GLU A 64 90.69 -43.78 -21.51
N VAL A 65 89.37 -43.82 -21.73
CA VAL A 65 88.72 -44.68 -22.72
C VAL A 65 88.09 -43.81 -23.81
N ASP A 66 88.79 -43.53 -24.91
CA ASP A 66 88.16 -42.99 -26.13
C ASP A 66 87.69 -44.10 -27.09
N GLY A 67 88.25 -45.31 -26.95
CA GLY A 67 87.86 -46.46 -27.75
C GLY A 67 86.69 -47.23 -27.14
N PHE A 68 86.71 -48.55 -27.29
CA PHE A 68 85.69 -49.45 -26.75
C PHE A 68 86.32 -50.41 -25.72
N LEU A 69 85.83 -50.41 -24.48
CA LEU A 69 86.27 -51.28 -23.39
C LEU A 69 85.17 -52.24 -22.95
N SER A 70 85.22 -53.50 -23.41
CA SER A 70 84.39 -54.56 -22.84
C SER A 70 85.10 -55.27 -21.68
N VAL A 71 84.48 -55.26 -20.51
CA VAL A 71 85.07 -55.78 -19.27
C VAL A 71 83.96 -56.28 -18.35
N ALA A 72 84.13 -57.42 -17.67
CA ALA A 72 83.07 -57.95 -16.80
C ALA A 72 83.02 -57.32 -15.40
N GLU A 73 84.19 -56.95 -14.84
CA GLU A 73 84.32 -56.37 -13.50
C GLU A 73 85.43 -55.31 -13.50
N VAL A 74 85.09 -54.08 -13.11
CA VAL A 74 86.04 -52.99 -12.89
C VAL A 74 86.07 -52.67 -11.41
N THR A 75 87.22 -52.77 -10.73
CA THR A 75 87.34 -52.42 -9.31
C THR A 75 88.24 -51.19 -9.16
N LEU A 76 87.64 -50.05 -8.79
CA LEU A 76 88.35 -48.79 -8.56
C LEU A 76 88.61 -48.63 -7.05
N THR A 77 89.75 -49.12 -6.57
CA THR A 77 90.17 -49.00 -5.16
C THR A 77 90.85 -47.66 -4.90
N SER A 78 91.57 -47.13 -5.89
CA SER A 78 91.98 -45.73 -5.98
C SER A 78 92.37 -45.40 -7.43
N GLY A 79 92.34 -44.12 -7.81
CA GLY A 79 92.59 -43.66 -9.18
C GLY A 79 91.32 -43.18 -9.88
N LEU A 80 91.45 -42.83 -11.15
CA LEU A 80 90.38 -42.29 -12.00
C LEU A 80 90.18 -43.16 -13.25
N LEU A 81 88.94 -43.52 -13.54
CA LEU A 81 88.52 -44.02 -14.85
C LEU A 81 87.76 -42.90 -15.55
N VAL A 82 88.28 -42.42 -16.67
CA VAL A 82 87.65 -41.45 -17.56
C VAL A 82 87.13 -42.20 -18.79
N ASP A 83 85.85 -42.07 -19.09
CA ASP A 83 85.23 -42.61 -20.30
C ASP A 83 84.77 -41.46 -21.20
N VAL A 84 85.34 -41.40 -22.41
CA VAL A 84 85.01 -40.47 -23.50
C VAL A 84 84.66 -41.26 -24.78
N GLY A 85 84.28 -42.54 -24.61
CA GLY A 85 84.19 -43.55 -25.65
C GLY A 85 83.06 -44.52 -25.36
N THR A 86 83.37 -45.78 -25.04
CA THR A 86 82.34 -46.76 -24.62
C THR A 86 82.91 -47.77 -23.64
N ILE A 87 82.32 -47.86 -22.45
CA ILE A 87 82.44 -49.01 -21.54
C ILE A 87 81.28 -49.97 -21.83
N ALA A 88 81.53 -51.28 -21.74
CA ALA A 88 80.49 -52.28 -21.99
C ALA A 88 80.57 -53.56 -21.15
N ASN A 89 79.40 -54.03 -20.71
CA ASN A 89 79.14 -55.28 -19.96
C ASN A 89 79.80 -55.32 -18.55
N ALA A 90 80.06 -54.15 -17.98
CA ALA A 90 80.90 -53.93 -16.81
C ALA A 90 80.12 -53.77 -15.51
N THR A 91 80.45 -54.57 -14.49
CA THR A 91 80.18 -54.19 -13.10
C THR A 91 81.31 -53.31 -12.58
N VAL A 92 81.08 -51.99 -12.48
CA VAL A 92 82.06 -51.00 -11.98
C VAL A 92 81.86 -50.80 -10.48
N ILE A 93 82.88 -51.10 -9.68
CA ILE A 93 82.85 -51.07 -8.21
C ILE A 93 83.69 -49.91 -7.70
N LEU A 94 83.02 -48.87 -7.18
CA LEU A 94 83.62 -47.66 -6.65
C LEU A 94 84.02 -47.86 -5.17
N ASN A 95 85.24 -48.34 -4.94
CA ASN A 95 85.77 -48.69 -3.61
C ASN A 95 86.94 -47.77 -3.18
N GLY A 96 86.87 -46.49 -3.56
CA GLY A 96 87.85 -45.45 -3.20
C GLY A 96 88.51 -44.74 -4.38
N GLY A 97 88.31 -45.23 -5.61
CA GLY A 97 88.54 -44.47 -6.85
C GLY A 97 87.27 -43.82 -7.39
N SER A 98 87.41 -43.07 -8.49
CA SER A 98 86.33 -42.34 -9.16
C SER A 98 86.13 -42.83 -10.59
N LEU A 99 84.88 -42.84 -11.05
CA LEU A 99 84.49 -42.89 -12.46
C LEU A 99 84.05 -41.48 -12.87
N ASP A 100 84.44 -41.09 -14.07
CA ASP A 100 84.18 -39.82 -14.74
C ASP A 100 83.78 -40.16 -16.18
N VAL A 101 82.60 -39.76 -16.62
CA VAL A 101 82.05 -40.13 -17.94
C VAL A 101 81.77 -38.83 -18.68
N ALA A 102 82.73 -38.42 -19.51
CA ALA A 102 82.76 -37.15 -20.20
C ALA A 102 82.48 -37.39 -21.69
N ASP A 103 81.25 -37.15 -22.14
CA ASP A 103 80.79 -37.49 -23.51
C ASP A 103 80.89 -39.00 -23.85
N GLY A 104 80.78 -39.88 -22.85
CA GLY A 104 80.96 -41.34 -22.96
C GLY A 104 79.67 -42.16 -23.00
N VAL A 105 79.79 -43.44 -23.40
CA VAL A 105 78.67 -44.39 -23.54
C VAL A 105 78.80 -45.57 -22.56
N LEU A 106 77.77 -45.81 -21.74
CA LEU A 106 77.70 -46.95 -20.82
C LEU A 106 76.75 -48.02 -21.39
N GLN A 107 77.30 -49.17 -21.80
CA GLN A 107 76.55 -50.19 -22.56
C GLN A 107 76.40 -51.54 -21.82
N ALA A 108 75.18 -51.91 -21.42
CA ALA A 108 74.93 -53.13 -20.62
C ALA A 108 75.67 -53.14 -19.26
N ASP A 109 75.83 -51.97 -18.62
CA ASP A 109 76.70 -51.75 -17.47
C ASP A 109 75.96 -51.71 -16.12
N THR A 110 76.69 -51.97 -15.03
CA THR A 110 76.22 -51.87 -13.64
C THR A 110 77.21 -51.07 -12.79
N ILE A 111 76.80 -49.90 -12.31
CA ILE A 111 77.62 -49.07 -11.41
C ILE A 111 77.27 -49.40 -9.95
N GLN A 112 78.28 -49.73 -9.15
CA GLN A 112 78.16 -49.90 -7.69
C GLN A 112 78.69 -48.66 -6.96
N GLY A 113 77.79 -47.70 -6.70
CA GLY A 113 78.08 -46.45 -5.99
C GLY A 113 77.30 -45.25 -6.52
N LEU A 114 77.89 -44.06 -6.37
CA LEU A 114 77.40 -42.80 -6.94
C LEU A 114 78.01 -42.62 -8.34
N LEU A 115 77.15 -42.51 -9.36
CA LEU A 115 77.52 -41.94 -10.66
C LEU A 115 77.31 -40.42 -10.60
N THR A 116 78.29 -39.65 -11.08
CA THR A 116 78.23 -38.18 -11.12
C THR A 116 78.49 -37.74 -12.55
N ILE A 117 77.67 -36.83 -13.07
CA ILE A 117 77.83 -36.19 -14.38
C ILE A 117 78.35 -34.77 -14.15
N GLY A 118 79.40 -34.39 -14.88
CA GLY A 118 80.16 -33.15 -14.73
C GLY A 118 79.68 -32.00 -15.60
N ASP A 119 80.45 -30.90 -15.60
CA ASP A 119 80.09 -29.63 -16.25
C ASP A 119 80.10 -29.77 -17.79
N GLY A 120 78.92 -29.86 -18.40
CA GLY A 120 78.69 -29.93 -19.84
C GLY A 120 78.87 -31.32 -20.45
N ASP A 121 79.01 -32.35 -19.61
CA ASP A 121 79.23 -33.74 -20.04
C ASP A 121 77.90 -34.41 -20.44
N THR A 122 77.91 -35.18 -21.53
CA THR A 122 76.78 -36.02 -21.94
C THR A 122 77.07 -37.51 -21.69
N VAL A 123 76.28 -38.19 -20.86
CA VAL A 123 76.41 -39.64 -20.63
C VAL A 123 75.31 -40.38 -21.38
N VAL A 124 75.68 -41.24 -22.32
CA VAL A 124 74.73 -42.04 -23.10
C VAL A 124 74.54 -43.43 -22.48
N LEU A 125 73.30 -43.84 -22.24
CA LEU A 125 72.94 -45.20 -21.84
C LEU A 125 72.51 -46.04 -23.06
N LEU A 126 72.87 -47.33 -23.06
CA LEU A 126 72.57 -48.27 -24.14
C LEU A 126 72.50 -49.75 -23.68
N ASP A 127 71.63 -50.57 -24.29
CA ASP A 127 71.54 -52.02 -24.08
C ASP A 127 71.39 -52.50 -22.60
N GLY A 128 70.92 -51.64 -21.70
CA GLY A 128 70.57 -51.91 -20.30
C GLY A 128 71.52 -51.27 -19.29
N PHE A 129 71.02 -50.38 -18.43
CA PHE A 129 71.81 -49.79 -17.33
C PHE A 129 71.31 -50.17 -15.92
N THR A 130 72.18 -50.17 -14.91
CA THR A 130 71.80 -50.37 -13.51
C THR A 130 72.75 -49.62 -12.55
N VAL A 131 72.21 -48.95 -11.53
CA VAL A 131 73.02 -48.39 -10.44
C VAL A 131 72.52 -48.88 -9.07
N VAL A 132 73.44 -49.39 -8.25
CA VAL A 132 73.15 -49.95 -6.91
C VAL A 132 74.24 -49.57 -5.92
N ASN A 133 73.99 -49.62 -4.63
CA ASN A 133 75.06 -49.60 -3.63
C ASN A 133 75.61 -51.01 -3.40
N ALA A 134 76.82 -51.10 -2.85
CA ALA A 134 77.51 -52.36 -2.54
C ALA A 134 76.77 -53.26 -1.50
N ASP A 135 75.77 -52.73 -0.80
CA ASP A 135 74.88 -53.47 0.11
C ASP A 135 73.54 -53.89 -0.52
N GLY A 136 73.29 -53.53 -1.78
CA GLY A 136 72.06 -53.79 -2.52
C GLY A 136 70.95 -52.76 -2.29
N THR A 137 71.22 -51.64 -1.60
CA THR A 137 70.30 -50.48 -1.57
C THR A 137 70.35 -49.70 -2.90
N PRO A 138 69.35 -48.85 -3.20
CA PRO A 138 69.34 -48.01 -4.40
C PRO A 138 70.62 -47.20 -4.58
N GLY A 139 71.23 -47.29 -5.77
CA GLY A 139 72.36 -46.46 -6.14
C GLY A 139 71.92 -45.04 -6.51
N THR A 140 72.85 -44.14 -6.78
CA THR A 140 72.52 -42.76 -7.14
C THR A 140 73.20 -42.34 -8.44
N ILE A 141 72.42 -41.74 -9.34
CA ILE A 141 72.92 -40.93 -10.46
C ILE A 141 72.68 -39.47 -10.05
N ALA A 142 73.71 -38.65 -10.10
CA ALA A 142 73.61 -37.23 -9.79
C ALA A 142 74.15 -36.40 -10.95
N LEU A 143 73.25 -35.67 -11.61
CA LEU A 143 73.59 -34.57 -12.50
C LEU A 143 73.97 -33.43 -11.55
N THR A 144 75.24 -33.02 -11.55
CA THR A 144 75.75 -32.03 -10.57
C THR A 144 76.63 -30.95 -11.16
N GLY A 145 77.09 -31.13 -12.40
CA GLY A 145 77.76 -30.09 -13.16
C GLY A 145 76.77 -29.17 -13.86
N ALA A 146 77.24 -28.02 -14.33
CA ALA A 146 76.44 -27.12 -15.16
C ALA A 146 76.19 -27.73 -16.55
N ASP A 147 74.99 -27.63 -17.13
CA ASP A 147 74.66 -28.17 -18.45
C ASP A 147 74.84 -29.71 -18.56
N ALA A 148 74.68 -30.45 -17.46
CA ALA A 148 74.92 -31.91 -17.42
C ALA A 148 73.78 -32.70 -18.08
N THR A 149 74.11 -33.67 -18.94
CA THR A 149 73.11 -34.44 -19.71
C THR A 149 73.23 -35.94 -19.49
N LEU A 150 72.09 -36.61 -19.25
CA LEU A 150 71.94 -38.07 -19.31
C LEU A 150 71.05 -38.42 -20.51
N GLU A 151 71.61 -39.10 -21.52
CA GLU A 151 70.94 -39.39 -22.80
C GLU A 151 70.55 -40.88 -22.90
N VAL A 152 69.31 -41.16 -23.29
CA VAL A 152 68.75 -42.50 -23.49
C VAL A 152 68.35 -42.67 -24.96
N THR A 153 69.12 -43.47 -25.69
CA THR A 153 68.99 -43.59 -27.17
C THR A 153 68.29 -44.87 -27.64
N ASP A 154 68.19 -45.89 -26.78
CA ASP A 154 67.39 -47.09 -26.99
C ASP A 154 66.34 -47.30 -25.88
N ALA A 155 65.80 -48.51 -25.75
CA ALA A 155 64.70 -48.79 -24.82
C ALA A 155 65.25 -49.25 -23.47
N GLU A 156 65.31 -48.33 -22.51
CA GLU A 156 65.91 -48.53 -21.19
C GLU A 156 64.86 -48.74 -20.09
N THR A 157 65.27 -49.44 -19.03
CA THR A 157 64.50 -49.57 -17.79
C THR A 157 65.43 -49.42 -16.61
N LEU A 158 65.23 -48.34 -15.86
CA LEU A 158 65.97 -48.09 -14.62
C LEU A 158 65.07 -48.56 -13.46
N ASP A 159 65.58 -49.44 -12.61
CA ASP A 159 64.88 -49.94 -11.41
C ASP A 159 65.68 -49.58 -10.15
N ASN A 160 64.98 -49.33 -9.03
CA ASN A 160 65.57 -49.27 -7.68
C ASN A 160 66.84 -48.38 -7.59
N ALA A 161 66.73 -47.12 -8.03
CA ALA A 161 67.81 -46.13 -8.01
C ALA A 161 67.27 -44.73 -7.68
N THR A 162 68.15 -43.80 -7.30
CA THR A 162 67.82 -42.38 -7.18
C THR A 162 68.53 -41.60 -8.28
N ILE A 163 67.77 -40.86 -9.09
CA ILE A 163 68.32 -39.86 -10.02
C ILE A 163 68.09 -38.50 -9.38
N THR A 164 69.14 -37.70 -9.22
CA THR A 164 69.03 -36.31 -8.76
C THR A 164 69.49 -35.38 -9.87
N MET A 165 68.60 -34.48 -10.27
CA MET A 165 68.87 -33.35 -11.17
C MET A 165 68.92 -32.08 -10.32
N GLY A 166 69.64 -31.06 -10.80
CA GLY A 166 69.70 -29.74 -10.18
C GLY A 166 70.92 -29.51 -9.29
N ASN A 167 71.56 -28.35 -9.51
CA ASN A 167 72.56 -27.78 -8.63
C ASN A 167 72.20 -26.29 -8.29
N ALA A 168 73.18 -25.48 -7.92
CA ALA A 168 72.96 -24.04 -7.76
C ALA A 168 73.19 -23.25 -9.07
N SER A 169 72.11 -23.07 -9.84
CA SER A 169 71.90 -22.09 -10.95
C SER A 169 72.22 -22.47 -12.41
N ASP A 170 72.23 -23.75 -12.76
CA ASP A 170 72.47 -24.24 -14.13
C ASP A 170 71.29 -25.10 -14.67
N LEU A 171 71.38 -25.62 -15.92
CA LEU A 171 70.36 -26.44 -16.60
C LEU A 171 70.76 -27.92 -16.65
N ASP A 172 70.05 -28.81 -15.96
CA ASP A 172 70.29 -30.26 -16.06
C ASP A 172 69.27 -30.95 -16.97
N THR A 173 69.74 -31.89 -17.80
CA THR A 173 68.93 -32.51 -18.86
C THR A 173 68.91 -34.04 -18.78
N LEU A 174 67.71 -34.62 -18.75
CA LEU A 174 67.46 -36.04 -19.01
C LEU A 174 66.88 -36.17 -20.44
N GLN A 175 67.73 -36.49 -21.41
CA GLN A 175 67.33 -36.60 -22.82
C GLN A 175 66.86 -38.02 -23.15
N VAL A 176 65.66 -38.17 -23.69
CA VAL A 176 65.00 -39.46 -23.99
C VAL A 176 64.57 -39.49 -25.46
N ASP A 177 65.37 -40.13 -26.30
CA ASP A 177 65.13 -40.21 -27.76
C ASP A 177 64.43 -41.51 -28.21
N ASN A 178 64.08 -42.40 -27.27
CA ASN A 178 63.37 -43.64 -27.57
C ASN A 178 62.35 -44.03 -26.49
N VAL A 179 62.67 -44.91 -25.53
CA VAL A 179 61.75 -45.26 -24.43
C VAL A 179 62.53 -45.37 -23.11
N LEU A 180 62.16 -44.57 -22.12
CA LEU A 180 62.70 -44.68 -20.76
C LEU A 180 61.61 -45.12 -19.79
N THR A 181 61.77 -46.31 -19.20
CA THR A 181 60.93 -46.75 -18.08
C THR A 181 61.63 -46.46 -16.75
N LEU A 182 61.07 -45.54 -15.97
CA LEU A 182 61.41 -45.31 -14.56
C LEU A 182 60.65 -46.33 -13.71
N GLY A 183 61.27 -47.50 -13.53
CA GLY A 183 60.69 -48.69 -12.91
C GLY A 183 60.52 -48.64 -11.39
N GLN A 184 60.29 -49.81 -10.79
CA GLN A 184 59.89 -49.88 -9.38
C GLN A 184 61.03 -49.48 -8.44
N GLY A 185 60.70 -48.60 -7.50
CA GLY A 185 61.67 -48.07 -6.53
C GLY A 185 62.65 -47.06 -7.10
N ILE A 186 62.42 -46.55 -8.33
CA ILE A 186 63.05 -45.32 -8.78
C ILE A 186 62.53 -44.13 -7.97
N LEU A 187 63.44 -43.24 -7.60
CA LEU A 187 63.16 -41.86 -7.23
C LEU A 187 63.93 -40.94 -8.18
N LEU A 188 63.24 -40.32 -9.15
CA LEU A 188 63.76 -39.17 -9.88
C LEU A 188 63.37 -37.91 -9.10
N GLN A 189 64.35 -37.09 -8.71
CA GLN A 189 64.10 -35.88 -7.92
C GLN A 189 64.92 -34.70 -8.44
N THR A 190 64.40 -33.49 -8.27
CA THR A 190 65.17 -32.25 -8.44
C THR A 190 65.69 -31.74 -7.09
N ALA A 191 66.86 -31.12 -7.04
CA ALA A 191 67.46 -30.62 -5.80
C ALA A 191 68.12 -29.25 -5.96
N GLY A 192 67.96 -28.38 -4.96
CA GLY A 192 68.76 -27.16 -4.82
C GLY A 192 67.94 -25.87 -4.79
N SER A 193 68.30 -24.97 -5.69
CA SER A 193 67.60 -23.71 -5.97
C SER A 193 67.77 -23.48 -7.47
N ILE A 194 67.05 -24.29 -8.25
CA ILE A 194 67.26 -24.42 -9.69
C ILE A 194 66.76 -23.20 -10.45
N THR A 195 67.19 -23.07 -11.71
CA THR A 195 66.60 -22.14 -12.68
C THR A 195 65.63 -22.86 -13.61
N THR A 196 66.09 -23.94 -14.24
CA THR A 196 65.32 -24.79 -15.16
C THR A 196 65.99 -26.16 -15.19
N ASP A 197 65.27 -27.24 -14.89
CA ASP A 197 65.69 -28.62 -15.20
C ASP A 197 64.78 -29.18 -16.30
N MET A 198 65.24 -30.14 -17.10
CA MET A 198 64.49 -30.61 -18.28
C MET A 198 64.54 -32.13 -18.48
N ILE A 199 63.37 -32.75 -18.67
CA ILE A 199 63.23 -34.08 -19.26
C ILE A 199 62.72 -33.87 -20.68
N THR A 200 63.59 -34.01 -21.69
CA THR A 200 63.27 -33.68 -23.09
C THR A 200 63.53 -34.86 -24.02
N GLY A 201 62.92 -34.88 -25.20
CA GLY A 201 63.37 -35.68 -26.33
C GLY A 201 62.24 -36.27 -27.18
N ALA A 202 62.60 -36.87 -28.31
CA ALA A 202 61.63 -37.43 -29.26
C ALA A 202 61.09 -38.83 -28.85
N GLY A 203 61.20 -39.19 -27.58
CA GLY A 203 60.84 -40.49 -27.01
C GLY A 203 59.65 -40.47 -26.05
N ILE A 204 59.42 -41.63 -25.44
CA ILE A 204 58.34 -41.90 -24.48
C ILE A 204 58.94 -42.11 -23.09
N VAL A 205 58.34 -41.51 -22.07
CA VAL A 205 58.72 -41.73 -20.66
C VAL A 205 57.59 -42.46 -19.93
N ILE A 206 57.92 -43.55 -19.25
CA ILE A 206 56.98 -44.35 -18.45
C ILE A 206 57.43 -44.28 -16.99
N ASN A 207 56.66 -43.61 -16.13
CA ASN A 207 56.92 -43.53 -14.70
C ASN A 207 56.10 -44.57 -13.92
N ASP A 208 56.71 -45.73 -13.65
CA ASP A 208 56.20 -46.74 -12.71
C ASP A 208 56.70 -46.51 -11.26
N GLY A 209 57.57 -45.50 -11.06
CA GLY A 209 58.30 -45.22 -9.83
C GLY A 209 57.79 -43.99 -9.07
N SER A 210 58.69 -43.05 -8.77
CA SER A 210 58.36 -41.76 -8.17
C SER A 210 59.20 -40.64 -8.80
N LEU A 211 58.53 -39.62 -9.31
CA LEU A 211 59.10 -38.37 -9.79
C LEU A 211 58.71 -37.26 -8.80
N LEU A 212 59.71 -36.60 -8.22
CA LEU A 212 59.55 -35.57 -7.19
C LEU A 212 60.24 -34.27 -7.62
N ALA A 213 59.45 -33.31 -8.08
CA ALA A 213 59.83 -31.92 -8.15
C ALA A 213 59.71 -31.33 -6.72
N ASP A 214 60.85 -31.13 -6.03
CA ASP A 214 60.96 -30.52 -4.68
C ASP A 214 62.20 -29.57 -4.56
N GLY A 215 62.64 -29.01 -5.69
CA GLY A 215 63.88 -28.24 -5.89
C GLY A 215 63.84 -26.72 -5.59
N GLY A 216 62.81 -26.21 -4.92
CA GLY A 216 62.70 -24.79 -4.53
C GLY A 216 61.83 -23.95 -5.48
N SER A 217 62.28 -22.77 -5.90
CA SER A 217 61.46 -21.80 -6.66
C SER A 217 61.89 -21.67 -8.14
N GLY A 218 62.01 -22.80 -8.83
CA GLY A 218 62.43 -22.86 -10.23
C GLY A 218 61.71 -23.98 -10.98
N THR A 219 61.77 -23.89 -12.30
CA THR A 219 60.96 -24.67 -13.24
C THR A 219 61.56 -26.04 -13.55
N VAL A 220 60.70 -27.03 -13.74
CA VAL A 220 61.04 -28.34 -14.33
C VAL A 220 60.19 -28.49 -15.61
N VAL A 221 60.81 -28.83 -16.74
CA VAL A 221 60.11 -28.96 -18.03
C VAL A 221 60.03 -30.44 -18.43
N LEU A 222 58.85 -30.91 -18.81
CA LEU A 222 58.61 -32.25 -19.37
C LEU A 222 58.27 -32.15 -20.87
N GLU A 223 59.28 -32.15 -21.74
CA GLU A 223 59.16 -32.01 -23.20
C GLU A 223 59.30 -33.37 -23.92
N THR A 224 58.26 -34.21 -23.96
CA THR A 224 58.35 -35.59 -24.51
C THR A 224 57.30 -35.89 -25.57
N THR A 225 57.42 -37.03 -26.26
CA THR A 225 56.39 -37.47 -27.23
C THR A 225 55.16 -38.03 -26.53
N ASP A 226 55.33 -38.94 -25.57
CA ASP A 226 54.26 -39.42 -24.69
C ASP A 226 54.82 -39.55 -23.25
N PHE A 227 53.97 -39.37 -22.23
CA PHE A 227 54.33 -39.49 -20.81
C PHE A 227 53.27 -40.29 -20.05
N ASP A 228 53.63 -41.51 -19.64
CA ASP A 228 52.76 -42.44 -18.90
C ASP A 228 53.10 -42.39 -17.39
N ASN A 229 52.30 -41.71 -16.57
CA ASN A 229 52.43 -41.69 -15.11
C ASN A 229 51.61 -42.80 -14.44
N ASN A 230 52.23 -43.97 -14.21
CA ASN A 230 51.63 -45.09 -13.48
C ASN A 230 51.96 -45.10 -11.98
N GLY A 231 52.99 -44.38 -11.56
CA GLY A 231 53.54 -44.31 -10.22
C GLY A 231 53.09 -43.07 -9.46
N GLY A 232 54.06 -42.35 -8.89
CA GLY A 232 53.84 -41.03 -8.29
C GLY A 232 54.56 -39.93 -9.06
N LEU A 233 53.86 -38.85 -9.36
CA LEU A 233 54.39 -37.56 -9.79
C LEU A 233 53.99 -36.53 -8.72
N THR A 234 54.96 -35.87 -8.12
CA THR A 234 54.71 -34.90 -7.04
C THR A 234 55.48 -33.61 -7.28
N VAL A 235 54.75 -32.49 -7.23
CA VAL A 235 55.30 -31.13 -7.34
C VAL A 235 55.12 -30.44 -5.99
N ASN A 236 56.23 -29.94 -5.45
CA ASN A 236 56.36 -29.53 -4.07
C ASN A 236 57.39 -28.41 -3.90
N GLY A 237 57.39 -27.77 -2.72
CA GLY A 237 58.44 -26.82 -2.33
C GLY A 237 58.35 -25.44 -2.98
N GLY A 238 57.30 -25.15 -3.74
CA GLY A 238 57.12 -23.91 -4.48
C GLY A 238 57.70 -23.96 -5.90
N GLN A 239 57.85 -25.16 -6.47
CA GLN A 239 58.32 -25.36 -7.84
C GLN A 239 57.22 -25.15 -8.87
N ASP A 240 57.65 -24.97 -10.10
CA ASP A 240 56.81 -24.97 -11.29
C ASP A 240 57.14 -26.19 -12.15
N LEU A 241 56.14 -26.87 -12.70
CA LEU A 241 56.29 -28.01 -13.59
C LEU A 241 55.56 -27.70 -14.92
N GLU A 242 56.32 -27.33 -15.94
CA GLU A 242 55.84 -27.11 -17.32
C GLU A 242 55.73 -28.48 -18.03
N ILE A 243 54.60 -28.77 -18.71
CA ILE A 243 54.32 -30.09 -19.32
C ILE A 243 54.05 -29.97 -20.83
N GLU A 244 55.13 -29.94 -21.62
CA GLU A 244 55.12 -29.85 -23.09
C GLU A 244 55.11 -31.24 -23.78
N VAL A 245 54.02 -32.01 -23.66
CA VAL A 245 53.93 -33.40 -24.18
C VAL A 245 53.21 -33.48 -25.53
N PHE A 246 53.97 -33.54 -26.63
CA PHE A 246 53.45 -33.46 -28.01
C PHE A 246 52.36 -34.50 -28.39
N GLY A 247 52.28 -35.61 -27.67
CA GLY A 247 51.32 -36.70 -27.85
C GLY A 247 50.37 -36.82 -26.65
N THR A 248 50.55 -37.84 -25.84
CA THR A 248 49.63 -38.22 -24.74
C THR A 248 50.29 -38.06 -23.38
N PHE A 249 49.61 -37.39 -22.45
CA PHE A 249 49.92 -37.46 -21.03
C PHE A 249 48.87 -38.36 -20.36
N ASP A 250 49.28 -39.54 -19.85
CA ASP A 250 48.38 -40.50 -19.18
C ASP A 250 48.70 -40.64 -17.69
N ASN A 251 47.82 -40.11 -16.84
CA ASN A 251 47.90 -40.27 -15.40
C ASN A 251 47.05 -41.44 -14.92
N SER A 252 47.67 -42.62 -14.76
CA SER A 252 47.04 -43.78 -14.10
C SER A 252 47.42 -43.95 -12.62
N GLY A 253 48.43 -43.20 -12.17
CA GLY A 253 48.97 -43.18 -10.80
C GLY A 253 48.47 -42.01 -9.95
N LEU A 254 49.39 -41.29 -9.32
CA LEU A 254 49.12 -40.07 -8.55
C LEU A 254 49.86 -38.88 -9.19
N LEU A 255 49.15 -37.79 -9.45
CA LEU A 255 49.69 -36.45 -9.62
C LEU A 255 49.31 -35.62 -8.38
N ALA A 256 50.30 -35.10 -7.65
CA ALA A 256 50.07 -34.32 -6.44
C ALA A 256 50.85 -33.00 -6.48
N ILE A 257 50.14 -31.87 -6.39
CA ILE A 257 50.69 -30.52 -6.38
C ILE A 257 50.50 -29.97 -4.96
N SER A 258 51.54 -29.41 -4.34
CA SER A 258 51.47 -29.04 -2.92
C SER A 258 52.42 -27.92 -2.49
N ASN A 259 52.16 -27.32 -1.34
CA ASN A 259 52.99 -26.30 -0.68
C ASN A 259 53.32 -25.07 -1.54
N GLY A 260 52.35 -24.59 -2.34
CA GLY A 260 52.52 -23.38 -3.16
C GLY A 260 53.25 -23.60 -4.47
N SER A 261 53.19 -24.83 -4.98
CA SER A 261 53.78 -25.22 -6.27
C SER A 261 52.74 -25.14 -7.39
N THR A 262 53.21 -25.10 -8.63
CA THR A 262 52.39 -24.98 -9.83
C THR A 262 52.69 -26.13 -10.77
N VAL A 263 51.67 -26.64 -11.46
CA VAL A 263 51.81 -27.32 -12.75
C VAL A 263 51.26 -26.35 -13.78
N SER A 264 52.06 -25.99 -14.77
CA SER A 264 51.75 -24.97 -15.77
C SER A 264 51.97 -25.51 -17.19
N GLU A 265 51.51 -24.73 -18.18
CA GLU A 265 51.76 -24.96 -19.62
C GLU A 265 51.57 -26.43 -20.05
N LEU A 266 50.43 -27.04 -19.69
CA LEU A 266 50.07 -28.41 -20.10
C LEU A 266 49.70 -28.47 -21.61
N ASP A 267 50.70 -28.36 -22.48
CA ASP A 267 50.54 -28.56 -23.93
C ASP A 267 50.58 -30.06 -24.25
N ALA A 268 49.43 -30.72 -24.08
CA ALA A 268 49.22 -32.13 -24.46
C ALA A 268 48.18 -32.29 -25.57
N SER A 269 48.47 -33.14 -26.57
CA SER A 269 47.48 -33.44 -27.64
C SER A 269 46.33 -34.34 -27.15
N ALA A 270 46.56 -35.07 -26.07
CA ALA A 270 45.55 -35.79 -25.30
C ALA A 270 45.98 -35.88 -23.83
N PHE A 271 45.04 -35.60 -22.92
CA PHE A 271 45.20 -35.75 -21.48
C PHE A 271 44.28 -36.87 -20.98
N LEU A 272 44.84 -37.87 -20.30
CA LEU A 272 44.11 -38.99 -19.72
C LEU A 272 44.31 -39.01 -18.20
N ASN A 273 43.25 -39.29 -17.46
CA ASN A 273 43.32 -39.49 -16.02
C ASN A 273 42.49 -40.73 -15.63
N THR A 274 43.16 -41.80 -15.23
CA THR A 274 42.57 -42.98 -14.59
C THR A 274 43.04 -43.17 -13.15
N GLY A 275 43.91 -42.27 -12.69
CA GLY A 275 44.50 -42.24 -11.36
C GLY A 275 43.83 -41.21 -10.46
N SER A 276 44.64 -40.52 -9.66
CA SER A 276 44.21 -39.44 -8.78
C SER A 276 45.05 -38.19 -9.05
N ILE A 277 44.38 -37.03 -9.11
CA ILE A 277 45.01 -35.71 -9.14
C ILE A 277 44.63 -34.99 -7.84
N ARG A 278 45.62 -34.40 -7.17
CA ARG A 278 45.43 -33.59 -5.96
C ARG A 278 46.10 -32.24 -6.10
N ILE A 279 45.33 -31.17 -5.94
CA ILE A 279 45.83 -29.79 -5.91
C ILE A 279 45.72 -29.29 -4.47
N GLY A 280 46.82 -29.32 -3.73
CA GLY A 280 46.84 -28.93 -2.31
C GLY A 280 46.71 -27.42 -2.10
N THR A 281 46.26 -27.01 -0.91
CA THR A 281 45.94 -25.62 -0.58
C THR A 281 47.03 -24.62 -0.96
N GLY A 282 46.64 -23.58 -1.72
CA GLY A 282 47.54 -22.53 -2.21
C GLY A 282 48.49 -22.96 -3.34
N SER A 283 48.29 -24.15 -3.92
CA SER A 283 49.01 -24.68 -5.08
C SER A 283 48.09 -24.62 -6.30
N GLU A 284 48.64 -24.70 -7.51
CA GLU A 284 47.95 -24.37 -8.76
C GLU A 284 48.15 -25.44 -9.84
N PHE A 285 47.11 -25.73 -10.61
CA PHE A 285 47.18 -26.49 -11.86
C PHE A 285 46.57 -25.63 -12.97
N ASP A 286 47.39 -25.15 -13.89
CA ASP A 286 46.98 -24.42 -15.09
C ASP A 286 46.98 -25.39 -16.28
N LEU A 287 45.80 -25.63 -16.86
CA LEU A 287 45.64 -26.47 -18.06
C LEU A 287 46.02 -25.74 -19.36
N TYR A 288 46.31 -24.44 -19.28
CA TYR A 288 46.72 -23.55 -20.36
C TYR A 288 45.68 -23.37 -21.48
N ASN A 289 45.92 -22.39 -22.38
CA ASN A 289 45.00 -21.99 -23.46
C ASN A 289 44.92 -23.00 -24.63
N TYR A 290 45.23 -24.28 -24.39
CA TYR A 290 45.17 -25.34 -25.38
C TYR A 290 43.99 -26.26 -25.10
N ALA A 291 43.20 -26.54 -26.13
CA ALA A 291 41.98 -27.34 -26.03
C ALA A 291 42.18 -28.74 -26.63
N PRO A 292 42.68 -29.72 -25.85
CA PRO A 292 42.15 -31.06 -26.02
C PRO A 292 40.66 -30.97 -25.66
N ASP A 293 39.79 -31.34 -26.61
CA ASP A 293 38.35 -31.42 -26.38
C ASP A 293 38.09 -32.58 -25.39
N MET A 294 38.16 -32.29 -24.09
CA MET A 294 38.11 -33.30 -23.03
C MET A 294 36.76 -34.04 -22.97
N SER A 295 35.74 -33.54 -23.69
CA SER A 295 34.45 -34.20 -23.91
C SER A 295 34.51 -35.35 -24.94
N GLN A 296 35.61 -35.55 -25.67
CA GLN A 296 35.71 -36.57 -26.74
C GLN A 296 36.08 -37.97 -26.22
N GLY A 297 35.43 -38.42 -25.14
CA GLY A 297 35.30 -39.84 -24.78
C GLY A 297 36.62 -40.63 -24.68
N GLN A 298 37.56 -40.15 -23.86
CA GLN A 298 38.80 -40.84 -23.52
C GLN A 298 38.75 -41.28 -22.04
N THR A 299 39.22 -42.49 -21.70
CA THR A 299 38.72 -43.21 -20.50
C THR A 299 39.84 -43.96 -19.77
N VAL A 300 39.80 -44.23 -18.44
CA VAL A 300 38.61 -44.41 -17.58
C VAL A 300 38.80 -43.86 -16.15
N GLY A 301 37.93 -42.95 -15.69
CA GLY A 301 37.43 -42.94 -14.31
C GLY A 301 38.38 -42.50 -13.18
N GLY A 302 39.24 -41.50 -13.42
CA GLY A 302 40.07 -40.89 -12.37
C GLY A 302 39.29 -39.93 -11.44
N THR A 303 39.92 -39.59 -10.30
CA THR A 303 39.42 -38.58 -9.35
C THR A 303 40.30 -37.33 -9.37
N VAL A 304 39.68 -36.17 -9.18
CA VAL A 304 40.37 -34.86 -9.08
C VAL A 304 39.89 -34.15 -7.81
N GLU A 305 40.82 -33.82 -6.92
CA GLU A 305 40.56 -33.21 -5.60
C GLU A 305 41.26 -31.84 -5.56
N ILE A 306 40.48 -30.75 -5.47
CA ILE A 306 40.96 -29.36 -5.49
C ILE A 306 40.84 -28.76 -4.08
N ASP A 307 41.95 -28.65 -3.34
CA ASP A 307 42.08 -27.74 -2.18
C ASP A 307 42.71 -26.38 -2.57
N GLY A 308 43.32 -26.31 -3.76
CA GLY A 308 44.05 -25.17 -4.31
C GLY A 308 43.30 -24.48 -5.45
N LEU A 309 44.00 -24.17 -6.55
CA LEU A 309 43.43 -23.60 -7.77
C LEU A 309 43.56 -24.59 -8.95
N LEU A 310 42.47 -24.88 -9.65
CA LEU A 310 42.48 -25.43 -11.00
C LEU A 310 42.06 -24.31 -11.97
N ASP A 311 42.99 -23.81 -12.78
CA ASP A 311 42.68 -22.92 -13.89
C ASP A 311 42.50 -23.78 -15.16
N ALA A 312 41.29 -23.78 -15.71
CA ALA A 312 40.98 -24.51 -16.93
C ALA A 312 41.39 -23.76 -18.21
N GLY A 313 41.85 -22.51 -18.13
CA GLY A 313 42.38 -21.74 -19.26
C GLY A 313 41.36 -21.44 -20.37
N GLY A 314 40.06 -21.52 -20.08
CA GLY A 314 38.96 -21.42 -21.06
C GLY A 314 38.46 -22.77 -21.61
N ASN A 315 38.95 -23.90 -21.09
CA ASN A 315 38.62 -25.24 -21.59
C ASN A 315 37.30 -25.79 -21.02
N THR A 316 36.78 -26.82 -21.70
CA THR A 316 35.61 -27.59 -21.25
C THR A 316 36.04 -28.75 -20.35
N ILE A 317 35.52 -28.79 -19.12
CA ILE A 317 35.63 -29.92 -18.20
C ILE A 317 34.36 -30.74 -18.30
N ASP A 318 34.46 -31.94 -18.88
CA ASP A 318 33.33 -32.88 -18.98
C ASP A 318 33.32 -33.84 -17.78
N ILE A 319 32.34 -33.65 -16.90
CA ILE A 319 32.11 -34.47 -15.70
C ILE A 319 31.20 -35.63 -16.10
N ASP A 320 31.76 -36.55 -16.90
CA ASP A 320 31.12 -37.78 -17.38
C ASP A 320 31.56 -39.00 -16.55
N ALA A 321 30.67 -39.99 -16.39
CA ALA A 321 30.92 -41.18 -15.55
C ALA A 321 32.07 -42.11 -16.01
N THR A 322 32.74 -41.78 -17.12
CA THR A 322 33.80 -42.55 -17.77
C THR A 322 35.03 -41.74 -18.19
N GLY A 323 34.97 -40.41 -18.13
CA GLY A 323 36.03 -39.49 -18.52
C GLY A 323 37.12 -39.25 -17.47
N ALA A 324 37.94 -38.22 -17.70
CA ALA A 324 39.07 -37.84 -16.86
C ALA A 324 38.67 -37.18 -15.51
N PHE A 325 37.46 -36.63 -15.44
CA PHE A 325 36.87 -35.92 -14.29
C PHE A 325 35.62 -36.64 -13.76
N SER A 326 35.67 -37.97 -13.67
CA SER A 326 34.50 -38.77 -13.29
C SER A 326 33.99 -38.51 -11.87
N GLU A 327 34.90 -38.07 -10.99
CA GLU A 327 34.64 -37.54 -9.65
C GLU A 327 35.56 -36.31 -9.50
N LEU A 328 34.96 -35.12 -9.48
CA LEU A 328 35.62 -33.83 -9.29
C LEU A 328 35.15 -33.24 -7.95
N ASP A 329 36.01 -33.26 -6.95
CA ASP A 329 35.77 -32.68 -5.64
C ASP A 329 36.39 -31.27 -5.59
N ASN A 330 35.56 -30.22 -5.59
CA ASN A 330 36.02 -28.83 -5.47
C ASN A 330 35.88 -28.33 -4.02
N PHE A 331 37.00 -28.21 -3.31
CA PHE A 331 37.13 -27.62 -1.97
C PHE A 331 38.03 -26.36 -1.96
N GLY A 332 38.28 -25.78 -3.14
CA GLY A 332 39.21 -24.68 -3.38
C GLY A 332 38.63 -23.71 -4.40
N THR A 333 39.40 -23.42 -5.45
CA THR A 333 38.97 -22.57 -6.57
C THR A 333 39.06 -23.35 -7.88
N LEU A 334 37.97 -23.35 -8.63
CA LEU A 334 37.95 -23.64 -10.05
C LEU A 334 37.87 -22.30 -10.79
N ALA A 335 38.55 -22.18 -11.93
CA ALA A 335 38.57 -20.95 -12.71
C ALA A 335 38.55 -21.21 -14.23
N ASN A 336 37.96 -20.27 -14.97
CA ASN A 336 37.91 -20.20 -16.43
C ASN A 336 37.40 -21.49 -17.12
N ALA A 337 36.51 -22.26 -16.48
CA ALA A 337 36.03 -23.56 -16.98
C ALA A 337 34.63 -23.48 -17.60
N THR A 338 34.41 -24.24 -18.67
CA THR A 338 33.04 -24.65 -19.07
C THR A 338 32.78 -26.06 -18.58
N ILE A 339 31.92 -26.23 -17.59
CA ILE A 339 31.69 -27.49 -16.87
C ILE A 339 30.43 -28.16 -17.43
N VAL A 340 30.59 -29.33 -18.04
CA VAL A 340 29.49 -30.13 -18.60
C VAL A 340 29.16 -31.29 -17.67
N MET A 341 27.88 -31.46 -17.31
CA MET A 341 27.44 -32.46 -16.32
C MET A 341 26.86 -33.72 -16.97
N ASP A 342 27.68 -34.51 -17.68
CA ASP A 342 27.27 -35.73 -18.40
C ASP A 342 27.26 -37.02 -17.56
N GLY A 343 27.11 -36.88 -16.23
CA GLY A 343 26.70 -37.95 -15.32
C GLY A 343 27.78 -38.54 -14.41
N GLY A 344 28.94 -37.89 -14.32
CA GLY A 344 29.90 -38.07 -13.23
C GLY A 344 29.41 -37.41 -11.92
N VAL A 345 30.34 -37.15 -11.00
CA VAL A 345 30.06 -36.52 -9.69
C VAL A 345 30.86 -35.23 -9.56
N LEU A 346 30.16 -34.11 -9.31
CA LEU A 346 30.74 -32.88 -8.79
C LEU A 346 30.51 -32.86 -7.27
N GLY A 347 31.58 -33.05 -6.50
CA GLY A 347 31.59 -32.88 -5.05
C GLY A 347 31.83 -31.41 -4.71
N LEU A 348 31.02 -30.88 -3.80
CA LEU A 348 31.15 -29.53 -3.27
C LEU A 348 31.51 -29.59 -1.78
N GLY A 349 31.92 -28.45 -1.25
CA GLY A 349 32.24 -28.25 0.15
C GLY A 349 32.30 -26.76 0.42
N THR A 350 33.49 -26.20 0.67
CA THR A 350 33.71 -24.75 0.47
C THR A 350 34.37 -24.57 -0.89
N SER A 351 33.59 -24.19 -1.89
CA SER A 351 33.97 -24.22 -3.31
C SER A 351 33.89 -22.80 -3.91
N THR A 352 34.92 -22.35 -4.61
CA THR A 352 34.88 -21.10 -5.39
C THR A 352 34.84 -21.42 -6.88
N PHE A 353 34.01 -20.68 -7.62
CA PHE A 353 33.96 -20.67 -9.08
C PHE A 353 34.32 -19.26 -9.58
N GLN A 354 35.22 -19.16 -10.57
CA GLN A 354 35.81 -17.91 -11.03
C GLN A 354 35.84 -17.78 -12.57
N ASP A 355 35.01 -16.91 -13.15
CA ASP A 355 34.74 -16.84 -14.62
C ASP A 355 34.31 -18.21 -15.21
N ASP A 356 33.51 -18.98 -14.46
CA ASP A 356 33.06 -20.32 -14.83
C ASP A 356 31.66 -20.33 -15.48
N THR A 357 31.44 -21.29 -16.38
CA THR A 357 30.14 -21.61 -16.98
C THR A 357 29.74 -23.04 -16.66
N ILE A 358 28.57 -23.26 -16.07
CA ILE A 358 28.00 -24.61 -15.86
C ILE A 358 26.93 -24.90 -16.91
N GLU A 359 27.08 -26.01 -17.64
CA GLU A 359 26.04 -26.60 -18.49
C GLU A 359 25.17 -27.58 -17.69
N GLY A 360 24.02 -27.10 -17.18
CA GLY A 360 22.94 -27.91 -16.63
C GLY A 360 22.43 -27.46 -15.26
N LEU A 361 22.55 -28.36 -14.28
CA LEU A 361 22.06 -28.20 -12.90
C LEU A 361 23.25 -28.21 -11.93
N LEU A 362 23.51 -27.07 -11.28
CA LEU A 362 24.33 -26.99 -10.07
C LEU A 362 23.43 -27.32 -8.86
N THR A 363 23.83 -28.29 -8.04
CA THR A 363 23.12 -28.66 -6.81
C THR A 363 24.03 -28.40 -5.62
N ILE A 364 23.59 -27.55 -4.69
CA ILE A 364 24.30 -27.22 -3.44
C ILE A 364 23.66 -28.08 -2.33
N GLY A 365 24.48 -28.86 -1.62
CA GLY A 365 24.08 -29.88 -0.65
C GLY A 365 24.23 -29.45 0.82
N ASP A 366 24.09 -30.43 1.72
CA ASP A 366 24.03 -30.23 3.18
C ASP A 366 25.34 -29.62 3.72
N GLY A 367 25.31 -28.32 4.06
CA GLY A 367 26.44 -27.56 4.59
C GLY A 367 27.47 -27.14 3.55
N ASP A 368 27.15 -27.23 2.26
CA ASP A 368 28.00 -26.75 1.17
C ASP A 368 27.90 -25.22 1.05
N THR A 369 29.03 -24.58 0.75
CA THR A 369 29.19 -23.15 0.49
C THR A 369 29.81 -22.96 -0.88
N VAL A 370 29.06 -22.40 -1.82
CA VAL A 370 29.53 -22.05 -3.15
C VAL A 370 29.75 -20.54 -3.24
N VAL A 371 30.98 -20.12 -3.53
CA VAL A 371 31.36 -18.72 -3.72
C VAL A 371 31.48 -18.42 -5.22
N LEU A 372 30.83 -17.36 -5.68
CA LEU A 372 30.96 -16.83 -7.04
C LEU A 372 31.89 -15.61 -7.06
N GLN A 373 32.78 -15.55 -8.06
CA GLN A 373 33.77 -14.48 -8.28
C GLN A 373 34.05 -14.22 -9.77
N ASP A 374 34.37 -12.97 -10.13
CA ASP A 374 34.83 -12.51 -11.45
C ASP A 374 33.96 -12.93 -12.67
N GLY A 375 32.73 -13.39 -12.45
CA GLY A 375 31.77 -13.87 -13.46
C GLY A 375 31.30 -15.31 -13.22
N PHE A 376 29.99 -15.54 -13.33
CA PHE A 376 29.43 -16.89 -13.33
C PHE A 376 28.22 -17.04 -14.26
N THR A 377 28.14 -18.16 -15.00
CA THR A 377 27.04 -18.44 -15.94
C THR A 377 26.48 -19.85 -15.76
N VAL A 378 25.15 -20.01 -15.82
CA VAL A 378 24.50 -21.34 -15.81
C VAL A 378 23.47 -21.45 -16.93
N VAL A 379 23.70 -22.36 -17.87
CA VAL A 379 22.86 -22.59 -19.06
C VAL A 379 22.60 -24.09 -19.24
N ASN A 380 21.62 -24.50 -20.03
CA ASN A 380 21.56 -25.87 -20.54
C ASN A 380 22.26 -25.97 -21.90
N ALA A 381 22.69 -27.17 -22.29
CA ALA A 381 23.34 -27.46 -23.57
C ALA A 381 22.53 -27.09 -24.84
N ASP A 382 21.22 -26.76 -24.71
CA ASP A 382 20.39 -26.24 -25.79
C ASP A 382 20.24 -24.70 -25.80
N GLY A 383 20.92 -24.01 -24.88
CA GLY A 383 20.87 -22.56 -24.67
C GLY A 383 19.66 -22.07 -23.86
N THR A 384 18.85 -22.97 -23.27
CA THR A 384 17.80 -22.59 -22.31
C THR A 384 18.38 -22.30 -20.92
N PRO A 385 17.64 -21.63 -20.02
CA PRO A 385 18.11 -21.35 -18.67
C PRO A 385 18.55 -22.58 -17.88
N GLY A 386 19.80 -22.57 -17.39
CA GLY A 386 20.30 -23.58 -16.46
C GLY A 386 19.73 -23.36 -15.05
N THR A 387 20.08 -24.22 -14.10
CA THR A 387 19.53 -24.15 -12.74
C THR A 387 20.61 -24.23 -11.67
N ILE A 388 20.54 -23.34 -10.68
CA ILE A 388 21.21 -23.48 -9.38
C ILE A 388 20.14 -23.89 -8.38
N ALA A 389 20.33 -25.00 -7.67
CA ALA A 389 19.41 -25.49 -6.67
C ALA A 389 20.12 -25.61 -5.31
N LEU A 390 19.71 -24.77 -4.36
CA LEU A 390 20.04 -24.95 -2.95
C LEU A 390 19.07 -26.02 -2.43
N THR A 391 19.63 -27.16 -1.99
CA THR A 391 18.83 -28.35 -1.68
C THR A 391 19.20 -29.04 -0.37
N GLY A 392 20.25 -28.59 0.30
CA GLY A 392 20.72 -29.18 1.54
C GLY A 392 20.50 -28.28 2.74
N ALA A 393 20.54 -28.87 3.93
CA ALA A 393 20.46 -28.09 5.15
C ALA A 393 21.70 -27.20 5.32
N ASP A 394 21.50 -25.91 5.62
CA ASP A 394 22.56 -24.90 5.71
C ASP A 394 23.33 -24.70 4.38
N ALA A 395 22.68 -24.89 3.23
CA ALA A 395 23.26 -24.63 1.90
C ALA A 395 23.42 -23.12 1.65
N LEU A 396 24.63 -22.71 1.25
CA LEU A 396 25.01 -21.30 1.06
C LEU A 396 25.51 -21.05 -0.36
N LEU A 397 24.92 -20.05 -1.02
CA LEU A 397 25.46 -19.41 -2.23
C LEU A 397 25.93 -18.00 -1.87
N GLU A 398 27.22 -17.73 -2.01
CA GLU A 398 27.88 -16.48 -1.59
C GLU A 398 28.40 -15.70 -2.81
N VAL A 399 28.06 -14.42 -2.90
CA VAL A 399 28.50 -13.49 -3.95
C VAL A 399 29.40 -12.45 -3.30
N THR A 400 30.71 -12.56 -3.55
CA THR A 400 31.73 -11.78 -2.82
C THR A 400 32.17 -10.50 -3.53
N ASP A 401 31.96 -10.41 -4.84
CA ASP A 401 32.25 -9.25 -5.68
C ASP A 401 30.99 -8.80 -6.45
N ALA A 402 31.12 -8.30 -7.68
CA ALA A 402 30.04 -7.61 -8.39
C ALA A 402 29.51 -8.46 -9.55
N GLU A 403 28.57 -9.35 -9.24
CA GLU A 403 28.07 -10.37 -10.16
C GLU A 403 26.83 -9.94 -10.95
N THR A 404 26.67 -10.55 -12.13
CA THR A 404 25.44 -10.45 -12.94
C THR A 404 25.09 -11.84 -13.46
N LEU A 405 24.02 -12.40 -12.92
CA LEU A 405 23.46 -13.66 -13.42
C LEU A 405 22.38 -13.31 -14.45
N ASP A 406 22.44 -13.88 -15.65
CA ASP A 406 21.43 -13.73 -16.71
C ASP A 406 20.84 -15.10 -17.08
N ASN A 407 19.55 -15.15 -17.45
CA ASN A 407 18.92 -16.32 -18.09
C ASN A 407 19.18 -17.66 -17.35
N ALA A 408 18.95 -17.71 -16.04
CA ALA A 408 19.08 -18.91 -15.20
C ALA A 408 17.91 -19.02 -14.20
N THR A 409 17.72 -20.19 -13.58
CA THR A 409 16.79 -20.37 -12.45
C THR A 409 17.59 -20.64 -11.18
N ILE A 410 17.38 -19.85 -10.12
CA ILE A 410 17.89 -20.16 -8.78
C ILE A 410 16.70 -20.65 -7.96
N THR A 411 16.79 -21.85 -7.39
CA THR A 411 15.77 -22.38 -6.49
C THR A 411 16.35 -22.49 -5.09
N MET A 412 15.69 -21.85 -4.14
CA MET A 412 15.88 -22.02 -2.70
C MET A 412 14.65 -22.72 -2.13
N GLY A 413 14.78 -23.37 -0.98
CA GLY A 413 13.67 -23.96 -0.25
C GLY A 413 13.54 -25.48 -0.44
N ASN A 414 14.12 -26.23 0.49
CA ASN A 414 13.67 -27.58 0.83
C ASN A 414 12.92 -27.62 2.17
N ALA A 415 12.13 -28.68 2.40
CA ALA A 415 11.10 -28.68 3.43
C ALA A 415 11.62 -28.87 4.87
N GLY A 416 12.02 -27.77 5.51
CA GLY A 416 12.30 -27.67 6.94
C GLY A 416 13.70 -27.23 7.34
N ASP A 417 14.47 -26.72 6.38
CA ASP A 417 15.87 -26.31 6.55
C ASP A 417 16.04 -24.79 6.26
N LEU A 418 17.28 -24.29 6.28
CA LEU A 418 17.67 -22.90 5.98
C LEU A 418 18.55 -22.89 4.73
N ASP A 419 18.04 -22.31 3.64
CA ASP A 419 18.81 -22.01 2.43
C ASP A 419 19.19 -20.52 2.43
N THR A 420 20.45 -20.19 2.10
CA THR A 420 20.96 -18.81 2.15
C THR A 420 21.61 -18.37 0.83
N LEU A 421 21.18 -17.23 0.31
CA LEU A 421 21.87 -16.44 -0.72
C LEU A 421 22.51 -15.22 -0.04
N GLN A 422 23.83 -15.24 0.14
CA GLN A 422 24.57 -14.15 0.75
C GLN A 422 25.21 -13.25 -0.33
N VAL A 423 24.99 -11.94 -0.26
CA VAL A 423 25.48 -10.95 -1.20
C VAL A 423 26.31 -9.91 -0.44
N ASP A 424 27.63 -10.04 -0.49
CA ASP A 424 28.55 -9.21 0.29
C ASP A 424 28.99 -7.93 -0.42
N ASN A 425 28.78 -7.83 -1.74
CA ASN A 425 29.09 -6.63 -2.52
C ASN A 425 27.96 -6.22 -3.48
N ALA A 426 27.75 -6.90 -4.62
CA ALA A 426 26.60 -6.61 -5.49
C ALA A 426 26.17 -7.82 -6.33
N LEU A 427 24.85 -8.08 -6.39
CA LEU A 427 24.27 -9.11 -7.24
C LEU A 427 23.18 -8.52 -8.13
N THR A 428 23.37 -8.58 -9.44
CA THR A 428 22.32 -8.29 -10.43
C THR A 428 21.66 -9.60 -10.88
N LEU A 429 20.39 -9.77 -10.52
CA LEU A 429 19.50 -10.80 -11.07
C LEU A 429 18.96 -10.27 -12.41
N GLY A 430 19.67 -10.56 -13.49
CA GLY A 430 19.47 -10.00 -14.82
C GLY A 430 18.26 -10.54 -15.59
N GLN A 431 18.26 -10.31 -16.89
CA GLN A 431 17.12 -10.62 -17.76
C GLN A 431 16.91 -12.13 -17.90
N GLY A 432 15.67 -12.57 -17.65
CA GLY A 432 15.32 -13.99 -17.71
C GLY A 432 15.79 -14.81 -16.51
N ILE A 433 16.32 -14.18 -15.45
CA ILE A 433 16.49 -14.84 -14.16
C ILE A 433 15.13 -15.11 -13.52
N LEU A 434 14.98 -16.32 -12.96
CA LEU A 434 13.96 -16.66 -11.98
C LEU A 434 14.65 -17.09 -10.68
N LEU A 435 14.69 -16.22 -9.67
CA LEU A 435 15.00 -16.63 -8.30
C LEU A 435 13.67 -17.02 -7.64
N GLN A 436 13.52 -18.26 -7.20
CA GLN A 436 12.30 -18.77 -6.57
C GLN A 436 12.57 -19.42 -5.22
N THR A 437 11.69 -19.18 -4.25
CA THR A 437 11.62 -19.96 -3.00
C THR A 437 10.49 -21.00 -3.11
N ALA A 438 10.72 -22.21 -2.62
CA ALA A 438 9.83 -23.35 -2.86
C ALA A 438 9.55 -24.19 -1.61
N GLY A 439 8.40 -24.85 -1.59
CA GLY A 439 8.07 -25.87 -0.59
C GLY A 439 7.48 -25.35 0.71
N SER A 440 7.78 -26.02 1.83
CA SER A 440 7.27 -25.71 3.17
C SER A 440 8.45 -25.34 4.05
N ILE A 441 8.96 -24.12 3.86
CA ILE A 441 10.19 -23.64 4.48
C ILE A 441 9.96 -23.25 5.94
N THR A 442 11.06 -23.21 6.70
CA THR A 442 11.10 -22.56 8.02
C THR A 442 11.49 -21.09 7.86
N THR A 443 12.65 -20.86 7.25
CA THR A 443 13.20 -19.53 6.94
C THR A 443 14.17 -19.73 5.78
N ASP A 444 13.96 -19.04 4.66
CA ASP A 444 15.00 -18.84 3.63
C ASP A 444 15.53 -17.42 3.75
N MET A 445 16.77 -17.17 3.33
CA MET A 445 17.41 -15.86 3.55
C MET A 445 18.17 -15.35 2.32
N ILE A 446 17.84 -14.15 1.87
CA ILE A 446 18.69 -13.33 0.99
C ILE A 446 19.34 -12.28 1.91
N THR A 447 20.60 -12.48 2.31
CA THR A 447 21.30 -11.63 3.28
C THR A 447 22.57 -11.01 2.69
N GLY A 448 23.22 -10.12 3.44
CA GLY A 448 24.58 -9.66 3.18
C GLY A 448 24.73 -8.15 3.18
N ALA A 449 25.98 -7.68 3.25
CA ALA A 449 26.28 -6.24 3.30
C ALA A 449 26.20 -5.53 1.93
N GLY A 450 25.88 -6.26 0.85
CA GLY A 450 25.84 -5.78 -0.51
C GLY A 450 24.49 -5.22 -0.97
N ILE A 451 24.41 -4.97 -2.27
CA ILE A 451 23.24 -4.46 -2.99
C ILE A 451 22.67 -5.58 -3.89
N VAL A 452 21.34 -5.74 -3.90
CA VAL A 452 20.67 -6.68 -4.82
C VAL A 452 19.82 -5.91 -5.82
N ILE A 453 20.04 -6.17 -7.11
CA ILE A 453 19.33 -5.53 -8.22
C ILE A 453 18.53 -6.61 -8.95
N ASN A 454 17.20 -6.58 -8.84
CA ASN A 454 16.30 -7.49 -9.54
C ASN A 454 15.80 -6.88 -10.84
N ASP A 455 16.49 -7.14 -11.95
CA ASP A 455 16.07 -6.83 -13.33
C ASP A 455 15.19 -7.95 -13.94
N GLY A 456 15.20 -9.14 -13.32
CA GLY A 456 14.52 -10.36 -13.76
C GLY A 456 13.20 -10.64 -13.05
N SER A 457 13.11 -11.78 -12.38
CA SER A 457 11.94 -12.18 -11.58
C SER A 457 12.35 -12.89 -10.29
N LEU A 458 11.90 -12.34 -9.16
CA LEU A 458 11.94 -12.93 -7.83
C LEU A 458 10.54 -13.41 -7.45
N LEU A 459 10.41 -14.71 -7.16
CA LEU A 459 9.15 -15.40 -6.88
C LEU A 459 9.22 -16.10 -5.53
N VAL A 460 8.56 -15.53 -4.52
CA VAL A 460 8.36 -16.16 -3.22
C VAL A 460 7.06 -16.99 -3.32
N ASP A 461 7.15 -18.32 -3.49
CA ASP A 461 5.99 -19.20 -3.83
C ASP A 461 6.02 -20.58 -3.15
N GLY A 462 6.40 -20.62 -1.87
CA GLY A 462 6.17 -21.76 -0.98
C GLY A 462 4.73 -21.83 -0.43
N SER A 463 4.38 -22.91 0.27
CA SER A 463 3.04 -23.13 0.83
C SER A 463 2.83 -22.56 2.25
N SER A 464 3.91 -22.10 2.87
CA SER A 464 4.00 -21.54 4.23
C SER A 464 5.44 -21.16 4.54
N GLY A 465 5.66 -20.37 5.60
CA GLY A 465 7.00 -20.01 6.08
C GLY A 465 7.40 -18.60 5.65
N THR A 466 8.55 -18.16 6.15
CA THR A 466 9.09 -16.81 5.96
C THR A 466 10.27 -16.84 5.00
N VAL A 467 10.37 -15.85 4.11
CA VAL A 467 11.60 -15.49 3.41
C VAL A 467 12.07 -14.14 3.97
N VAL A 468 13.35 -14.03 4.33
CA VAL A 468 13.94 -12.79 4.85
C VAL A 468 14.83 -12.17 3.77
N LEU A 469 14.63 -10.88 3.51
CA LEU A 469 15.45 -10.07 2.62
C LEU A 469 16.21 -9.02 3.44
N GLU A 470 17.44 -9.36 3.85
CA GLU A 470 18.31 -8.54 4.72
C GLU A 470 19.49 -7.97 3.92
N THR A 471 19.38 -6.77 3.34
CA THR A 471 20.42 -6.22 2.44
C THR A 471 20.71 -4.74 2.68
N THR A 472 21.80 -4.20 2.12
CA THR A 472 22.07 -2.76 2.21
C THR A 472 21.10 -1.95 1.36
N ASP A 473 20.95 -2.28 0.07
CA ASP A 473 19.95 -1.66 -0.82
C ASP A 473 19.34 -2.76 -1.70
N PHE A 474 18.05 -2.61 -2.05
CA PHE A 474 17.31 -3.53 -2.91
C PHE A 474 16.55 -2.79 -4.03
N ASP A 475 17.00 -2.97 -5.27
CA ASP A 475 16.42 -2.34 -6.47
C ASP A 475 15.56 -3.35 -7.24
N ASN A 476 14.23 -3.26 -7.13
CA ASN A 476 13.28 -4.07 -7.90
C ASN A 476 12.88 -3.38 -9.21
N ASN A 477 13.58 -3.68 -10.30
CA ASN A 477 13.29 -3.18 -11.65
C ASN A 477 12.42 -4.14 -12.48
N GLY A 478 12.43 -5.42 -12.13
CA GLY A 478 11.73 -6.52 -12.80
C GLY A 478 10.39 -6.85 -12.13
N GLY A 479 10.23 -8.12 -11.75
CA GLY A 479 9.08 -8.59 -10.96
C GLY A 479 9.50 -9.17 -9.62
N LEU A 480 8.84 -8.76 -8.55
CA LEU A 480 8.85 -9.38 -7.23
C LEU A 480 7.42 -9.85 -6.95
N THR A 481 7.22 -11.15 -6.81
CA THR A 481 5.90 -11.75 -6.55
C THR A 481 5.94 -12.59 -5.29
N VAL A 482 5.05 -12.29 -4.34
CA VAL A 482 4.85 -13.05 -3.09
C VAL A 482 3.52 -13.79 -3.17
N ASN A 483 3.58 -15.10 -3.01
CA ASN A 483 2.52 -16.04 -3.38
C ASN A 483 2.49 -17.26 -2.45
N GLY A 484 1.46 -18.10 -2.60
CA GLY A 484 1.37 -19.40 -1.94
C GLY A 484 1.00 -19.37 -0.44
N GLY A 485 0.88 -18.19 0.16
CA GLY A 485 0.62 -18.02 1.59
C GLY A 485 1.89 -17.93 2.43
N GLN A 486 2.99 -17.47 1.83
CA GLN A 486 4.24 -17.15 2.55
C GLN A 486 4.24 -15.74 3.12
N ASP A 487 5.19 -15.51 4.01
CA ASP A 487 5.58 -14.18 4.50
C ASP A 487 6.92 -13.77 3.86
N LEU A 488 7.05 -12.50 3.49
CA LEU A 488 8.31 -11.89 3.05
C LEU A 488 8.64 -10.74 4.00
N GLU A 489 9.63 -10.96 4.88
CA GLU A 489 10.20 -9.95 5.78
C GLU A 489 11.27 -9.15 5.02
N ILE A 490 11.23 -7.81 5.06
CA ILE A 490 12.11 -6.93 4.26
C ILE A 490 12.94 -5.99 5.16
N GLU A 491 14.11 -6.48 5.59
CA GLU A 491 15.08 -5.78 6.45
C GLU A 491 16.17 -5.06 5.60
N VAL A 492 15.84 -3.93 4.95
CA VAL A 492 16.75 -3.25 4.01
C VAL A 492 17.36 -1.99 4.63
N PHE A 493 18.59 -2.08 5.14
CA PHE A 493 19.22 -1.02 5.95
C PHE A 493 19.35 0.36 5.26
N GLY A 494 19.32 0.39 3.93
CA GLY A 494 19.37 1.56 3.06
C GLY A 494 18.04 1.79 2.35
N THR A 495 17.98 1.50 1.05
CA THR A 495 16.89 1.86 0.15
C THR A 495 16.22 0.63 -0.44
N PHE A 496 14.89 0.56 -0.38
CA PHE A 496 14.08 -0.34 -1.19
C PHE A 496 13.45 0.47 -2.33
N ASP A 497 13.87 0.27 -3.59
CA ASP A 497 13.30 0.95 -4.76
C ASP A 497 12.51 -0.02 -5.64
N ASN A 498 11.19 0.17 -5.71
CA ASN A 498 10.31 -0.56 -6.62
C ASN A 498 10.06 0.26 -7.90
N SER A 499 10.84 0.02 -8.96
CA SER A 499 10.57 0.56 -10.30
C SER A 499 9.82 -0.41 -11.23
N GLY A 500 9.77 -1.70 -10.86
CA GLY A 500 9.09 -2.78 -11.56
C GLY A 500 7.70 -3.11 -11.01
N LEU A 501 7.45 -4.38 -10.72
CA LEU A 501 6.22 -4.87 -10.09
C LEU A 501 6.53 -5.52 -8.74
N LEU A 502 5.82 -5.12 -7.69
CA LEU A 502 5.64 -5.87 -6.44
C LEU A 502 4.20 -6.40 -6.41
N ALA A 503 4.01 -7.72 -6.35
CA ALA A 503 2.68 -8.34 -6.35
C ALA A 503 2.55 -9.35 -5.21
N ILE A 504 1.60 -9.11 -4.30
CA ILE A 504 1.31 -9.97 -3.15
C ILE A 504 -0.02 -10.66 -3.40
N SER A 505 -0.11 -11.98 -3.26
CA SER A 505 -1.31 -12.73 -3.67
C SER A 505 -1.55 -14.04 -2.91
N ASN A 506 -2.75 -14.58 -3.06
CA ASN A 506 -3.20 -15.88 -2.53
C ASN A 506 -3.05 -16.06 -1.00
N GLY A 507 -3.16 -14.98 -0.23
CA GLY A 507 -3.09 -15.02 1.23
C GLY A 507 -1.67 -14.90 1.79
N SER A 508 -0.73 -14.47 0.95
CA SER A 508 0.64 -14.14 1.36
C SER A 508 0.73 -12.74 1.98
N THR A 509 1.77 -12.51 2.75
CA THR A 509 2.06 -11.25 3.43
C THR A 509 3.43 -10.72 2.98
N VAL A 510 3.58 -9.40 2.89
CA VAL A 510 4.89 -8.73 3.02
C VAL A 510 4.85 -8.00 4.36
N SER A 511 5.83 -8.28 5.22
CA SER A 511 5.88 -7.79 6.60
C SER A 511 7.24 -7.18 6.92
N GLU A 512 7.33 -6.56 8.11
CA GLU A 512 8.56 -6.01 8.70
C GLU A 512 9.44 -5.22 7.70
N LEU A 513 8.82 -4.32 6.92
CA LEU A 513 9.51 -3.42 5.99
C LEU A 513 10.34 -2.36 6.75
N ASP A 514 11.49 -2.75 7.29
CA ASP A 514 12.48 -1.88 7.92
C ASP A 514 13.46 -1.36 6.86
N ALA A 515 12.98 -0.42 6.05
CA ALA A 515 13.81 0.35 5.11
C ALA A 515 14.28 1.68 5.74
N SER A 516 15.40 2.26 5.31
CA SER A 516 15.69 3.69 5.61
C SER A 516 14.99 4.62 4.63
N ALA A 517 14.78 4.17 3.39
CA ALA A 517 14.00 4.84 2.35
C ALA A 517 13.21 3.82 1.52
N PHE A 518 11.92 4.09 1.34
CA PHE A 518 11.04 3.33 0.45
C PHE A 518 10.69 4.18 -0.78
N LEU A 519 11.00 3.69 -1.98
CA LEU A 519 10.71 4.34 -3.25
C LEU A 519 9.80 3.43 -4.09
N ASN A 520 8.83 4.04 -4.77
CA ASN A 520 7.95 3.34 -5.71
C ASN A 520 7.75 4.20 -6.96
N THR A 521 8.32 3.75 -8.07
CA THR A 521 8.10 4.31 -9.41
C THR A 521 7.41 3.32 -10.35
N GLY A 522 7.25 2.07 -9.90
CA GLY A 522 6.57 0.99 -10.57
C GLY A 522 5.13 0.77 -10.07
N SER A 523 4.75 -0.49 -9.92
CA SER A 523 3.40 -0.91 -9.51
C SER A 523 3.47 -1.82 -8.30
N ILE A 524 2.58 -1.59 -7.32
CA ILE A 524 2.37 -2.46 -6.16
C ILE A 524 0.94 -2.98 -6.24
N ARG A 525 0.75 -4.30 -6.12
CA ARG A 525 -0.57 -4.95 -6.08
C ARG A 525 -0.70 -5.84 -4.85
N ILE A 526 -1.74 -5.60 -4.06
CA ILE A 526 -2.09 -6.42 -2.89
C ILE A 526 -3.39 -7.15 -3.21
N GLY A 527 -3.30 -8.43 -3.58
CA GLY A 527 -4.46 -9.23 -3.98
C GLY A 527 -5.41 -9.56 -2.81
N THR A 528 -6.65 -9.97 -3.13
CA THR A 528 -7.67 -10.29 -2.12
C THR A 528 -7.19 -11.31 -1.09
N GLY A 529 -7.24 -10.92 0.19
CA GLY A 529 -6.83 -11.75 1.33
C GLY A 529 -5.33 -11.78 1.60
N SER A 530 -4.51 -11.08 0.80
CA SER A 530 -3.10 -10.80 1.07
C SER A 530 -2.93 -9.48 1.80
N GLU A 531 -1.74 -9.29 2.39
CA GLU A 531 -1.41 -8.20 3.30
C GLU A 531 -0.06 -7.57 2.95
N PHE A 532 0.04 -6.25 3.08
CA PHE A 532 1.31 -5.52 3.09
C PHE A 532 1.34 -4.70 4.37
N ASP A 533 2.30 -4.98 5.25
CA ASP A 533 2.49 -4.26 6.51
C ASP A 533 3.75 -3.38 6.44
N LEU A 534 3.57 -2.08 6.72
CA LEU A 534 4.62 -1.05 6.75
C LEU A 534 5.16 -0.80 8.19
N TYR A 535 4.97 -1.73 9.12
CA TYR A 535 5.33 -1.60 10.53
C TYR A 535 6.76 -1.06 10.77
N ASN A 536 6.92 -0.23 11.81
CA ASN A 536 8.14 0.48 12.21
C ASN A 536 8.70 1.59 11.28
N TYR A 537 8.26 1.77 10.03
CA TYR A 537 8.82 2.80 9.13
C TYR A 537 8.38 4.25 9.42
N ALA A 538 9.10 5.00 10.25
CA ALA A 538 8.74 6.39 10.59
C ALA A 538 9.91 7.41 10.51
N PRO A 539 9.76 8.61 9.88
CA PRO A 539 8.61 9.13 9.11
C PRO A 539 8.95 9.75 7.72
N GLU A 540 7.90 10.19 7.02
CA GLU A 540 7.91 11.05 5.81
C GLU A 540 8.35 10.39 4.48
N MET A 541 7.45 9.59 3.88
CA MET A 541 7.44 9.30 2.43
C MET A 541 7.26 10.58 1.56
N SER A 542 7.03 11.74 2.20
CA SER A 542 6.72 13.05 1.61
C SER A 542 7.95 13.93 1.28
N GLN A 543 9.19 13.49 1.56
CA GLN A 543 10.41 14.29 1.23
C GLN A 543 11.14 13.87 -0.06
N GLY A 544 10.40 13.88 -1.17
CA GLY A 544 10.91 14.43 -2.43
C GLY A 544 11.87 13.56 -3.24
N GLN A 545 11.54 12.29 -3.45
CA GLN A 545 12.17 11.40 -4.44
C GLN A 545 11.09 10.75 -5.32
N THR A 546 11.39 10.48 -6.59
CA THR A 546 10.37 10.54 -7.67
C THR A 546 10.63 9.51 -8.79
N VAL A 547 9.65 9.00 -9.55
CA VAL A 547 8.33 9.57 -9.91
C VAL A 547 7.25 8.48 -10.04
N GLY A 548 6.04 8.72 -9.53
CA GLY A 548 4.80 8.31 -10.22
C GLY A 548 4.32 6.86 -10.09
N GLY A 549 4.62 6.18 -8.98
CA GLY A 549 4.16 4.81 -8.74
C GLY A 549 2.65 4.67 -8.52
N THR A 550 2.12 3.48 -8.82
CA THR A 550 0.73 3.07 -8.60
C THR A 550 0.64 2.04 -7.47
N VAL A 551 -0.34 2.12 -6.59
CA VAL A 551 -0.62 1.11 -5.55
C VAL A 551 -2.09 0.68 -5.63
N GLU A 552 -2.33 -0.62 -5.84
CA GLU A 552 -3.66 -1.22 -6.02
C GLU A 552 -3.94 -2.21 -4.86
N ILE A 553 -4.95 -1.93 -4.04
CA ILE A 553 -5.30 -2.71 -2.84
C ILE A 553 -6.62 -3.46 -3.08
N ASP A 554 -6.57 -4.76 -3.38
CA ASP A 554 -7.72 -5.68 -3.25
C ASP A 554 -7.72 -6.42 -1.88
N GLY A 555 -6.59 -6.40 -1.17
CA GLY A 555 -6.33 -7.05 0.12
C GLY A 555 -6.29 -6.06 1.28
N LEU A 556 -5.25 -6.13 2.12
CA LEU A 556 -4.98 -5.23 3.24
C LEU A 556 -3.65 -4.50 3.03
N LEU A 557 -3.65 -3.17 3.12
CA LEU A 557 -2.46 -2.37 3.40
C LEU A 557 -2.55 -1.88 4.85
N ASP A 558 -1.69 -2.38 5.74
CA ASP A 558 -1.52 -1.82 7.08
C ASP A 558 -0.35 -0.82 7.05
N ALA A 559 -0.64 0.45 7.31
CA ALA A 559 0.37 1.48 7.36
C ALA A 559 1.13 1.54 8.70
N GLY A 560 0.78 0.73 9.70
CA GLY A 560 1.51 0.64 10.97
C GLY A 560 1.52 1.92 11.82
N GLY A 561 0.64 2.89 11.51
CA GLY A 561 0.64 4.24 12.11
C GLY A 561 1.31 5.33 11.26
N ASN A 562 1.76 5.01 10.04
CA ASN A 562 2.57 5.89 9.21
C ASN A 562 1.75 6.84 8.32
N THR A 563 2.44 7.86 7.78
CA THR A 563 1.83 8.84 6.87
C THR A 563 1.98 8.40 5.41
N ILE A 564 0.85 8.20 4.72
CA ILE A 564 0.78 8.00 3.28
C ILE A 564 0.49 9.36 2.63
N ASP A 565 1.45 9.88 1.86
CA ASP A 565 1.28 11.14 1.13
C ASP A 565 0.88 10.85 -0.33
N ILE A 566 -0.38 11.17 -0.66
CA ILE A 566 -0.96 11.01 -2.00
C ILE A 566 -0.67 12.29 -2.78
N ASP A 567 0.60 12.47 -3.13
CA ASP A 567 1.12 13.59 -3.93
C ASP A 567 1.36 13.17 -5.40
N ALA A 568 1.22 14.10 -6.34
CA ALA A 568 1.31 13.82 -7.78
C ALA A 568 2.69 13.37 -8.31
N THR A 569 3.69 13.24 -7.43
CA THR A 569 5.09 12.95 -7.75
C THR A 569 5.75 11.88 -6.87
N GLY A 570 5.18 11.55 -5.70
CA GLY A 570 5.70 10.55 -4.75
C GLY A 570 5.30 9.11 -5.05
N ALA A 571 5.54 8.25 -4.05
CA ALA A 571 5.37 6.79 -4.13
C ALA A 571 3.91 6.31 -4.25
N PHE A 572 2.95 7.16 -3.85
CA PHE A 572 1.50 6.89 -3.84
C PHE A 572 0.76 7.87 -4.76
N SER A 573 1.32 8.12 -5.95
CA SER A 573 0.76 9.11 -6.88
C SER A 573 -0.62 8.75 -7.43
N GLU A 574 -0.90 7.44 -7.49
CA GLU A 574 -2.21 6.84 -7.73
C GLU A 574 -2.35 5.68 -6.73
N LEU A 575 -3.26 5.82 -5.77
CA LEU A 575 -3.60 4.81 -4.77
C LEU A 575 -5.06 4.39 -4.99
N ASP A 576 -5.25 3.18 -5.51
CA ASP A 576 -6.55 2.57 -5.74
C ASP A 576 -6.90 1.63 -4.57
N ASN A 577 -7.86 2.01 -3.73
CA ASN A 577 -8.33 1.18 -2.62
C ASN A 577 -9.63 0.44 -3.00
N PHE A 578 -9.54 -0.87 -3.22
CA PHE A 578 -10.64 -1.81 -3.46
C PHE A 578 -10.75 -2.89 -2.36
N GLY A 579 -10.06 -2.70 -1.24
CA GLY A 579 -9.91 -3.65 -0.14
C GLY A 579 -9.98 -2.94 1.20
N THR A 580 -8.95 -3.08 2.03
CA THR A 580 -8.80 -2.39 3.31
C THR A 580 -7.48 -1.62 3.35
N LEU A 581 -7.56 -0.33 3.68
CA LEU A 581 -6.45 0.43 4.22
C LEU A 581 -6.61 0.48 5.74
N ALA A 582 -5.51 0.40 6.49
CA ALA A 582 -5.54 0.44 7.94
C ALA A 582 -4.39 1.25 8.55
N ASN A 583 -4.66 1.84 9.73
CA ASN A 583 -3.71 2.56 10.59
C ASN A 583 -2.92 3.69 9.89
N ALA A 584 -3.44 4.30 8.81
CA ALA A 584 -2.75 5.31 8.03
C ALA A 584 -3.13 6.75 8.42
N THR A 585 -2.18 7.68 8.33
CA THR A 585 -2.49 9.11 8.15
C THR A 585 -2.33 9.46 6.67
N ILE A 586 -3.43 9.73 5.97
CA ILE A 586 -3.47 9.88 4.52
C ILE A 586 -3.54 11.37 4.18
N VAL A 587 -2.49 11.92 3.58
CA VAL A 587 -2.40 13.32 3.17
C VAL A 587 -2.74 13.45 1.69
N MET A 588 -3.66 14.36 1.35
CA MET A 588 -4.18 14.52 -0.02
C MET A 588 -3.50 15.68 -0.77
N ASP A 589 -2.19 15.57 -1.04
CA ASP A 589 -1.38 16.64 -1.66
C ASP A 589 -1.34 16.63 -3.22
N GLY A 590 -2.34 16.00 -3.84
CA GLY A 590 -2.71 16.23 -5.24
C GLY A 590 -2.44 15.08 -6.21
N GLY A 591 -2.09 13.90 -5.70
CA GLY A 591 -2.21 12.63 -6.42
C GLY A 591 -3.67 12.18 -6.57
N VAL A 592 -3.87 10.91 -6.89
CA VAL A 592 -5.19 10.29 -7.10
C VAL A 592 -5.44 9.24 -6.03
N LEU A 593 -6.55 9.36 -5.31
CA LEU A 593 -7.14 8.29 -4.49
C LEU A 593 -8.31 7.70 -5.28
N GLY A 594 -8.11 6.53 -5.88
CA GLY A 594 -9.18 5.75 -6.48
C GLY A 594 -9.92 4.95 -5.41
N LEU A 595 -11.23 4.85 -5.57
CA LEU A 595 -12.12 4.13 -4.67
C LEU A 595 -12.98 3.16 -5.48
N GLY A 596 -13.60 2.23 -4.77
CA GLY A 596 -14.51 1.23 -5.32
C GLY A 596 -15.34 0.68 -4.18
N THR A 597 -15.20 -0.62 -3.86
CA THR A 597 -15.60 -1.12 -2.55
C THR A 597 -14.38 -1.02 -1.63
N SER A 598 -14.34 -0.01 -0.78
CA SER A 598 -13.13 0.37 -0.02
C SER A 598 -13.42 0.36 1.48
N THR A 599 -12.48 -0.09 2.30
CA THR A 599 -12.54 0.04 3.77
C THR A 599 -11.41 0.93 4.26
N PHE A 600 -11.72 1.82 5.18
CA PHE A 600 -10.75 2.56 6.00
C PHE A 600 -10.92 2.10 7.45
N GLN A 601 -9.83 1.66 8.08
CA GLN A 601 -9.81 1.09 9.42
C GLN A 601 -8.78 1.80 10.30
N ASP A 602 -9.23 2.45 11.37
CA ASP A 602 -8.35 3.23 12.28
C ASP A 602 -7.58 4.38 11.57
N ASP A 603 -7.98 4.76 10.35
CA ASP A 603 -7.29 5.76 9.51
C ASP A 603 -7.67 7.22 9.84
N THR A 604 -6.77 8.14 9.50
CA THR A 604 -7.00 9.59 9.49
C THR A 604 -6.73 10.18 8.11
N ILE A 605 -7.72 10.84 7.49
CA ILE A 605 -7.52 11.59 6.22
C ILE A 605 -7.27 13.08 6.51
N GLU A 606 -6.26 13.68 5.90
CA GLU A 606 -6.02 15.12 5.84
C GLU A 606 -6.39 15.66 4.44
N GLY A 607 -7.63 16.12 4.27
CA GLY A 607 -8.09 16.66 2.99
C GLY A 607 -9.59 16.50 2.72
N LEU A 608 -9.90 16.27 1.44
CA LEU A 608 -11.25 16.04 0.93
C LEU A 608 -11.38 14.58 0.47
N LEU A 609 -12.19 13.79 1.17
CA LEU A 609 -12.60 12.48 0.70
C LEU A 609 -13.79 12.65 -0.26
N THR A 610 -13.62 12.30 -1.54
CA THR A 610 -14.70 12.33 -2.54
C THR A 610 -15.07 10.91 -2.91
N ILE A 611 -16.35 10.54 -2.78
CA ILE A 611 -16.87 9.21 -3.12
C ILE A 611 -17.58 9.31 -4.48
N GLY A 612 -17.11 8.51 -5.44
CA GLY A 612 -17.47 8.55 -6.85
C GLY A 612 -18.68 7.71 -7.23
N ASP A 613 -18.86 7.53 -8.55
CA ASP A 613 -20.04 6.88 -9.14
C ASP A 613 -20.02 5.36 -8.87
N GLY A 614 -20.91 4.90 -7.99
CA GLY A 614 -21.05 3.49 -7.60
C GLY A 614 -20.08 3.01 -6.51
N ASP A 615 -19.23 3.91 -5.98
CA ASP A 615 -18.28 3.59 -4.91
C ASP A 615 -19.01 3.36 -3.58
N THR A 616 -18.49 2.43 -2.77
CA THR A 616 -18.95 2.12 -1.41
C THR A 616 -17.74 2.18 -0.47
N VAL A 617 -17.68 3.21 0.38
CA VAL A 617 -16.63 3.38 1.38
C VAL A 617 -17.15 2.95 2.74
N VAL A 618 -16.47 2.02 3.40
CA VAL A 618 -16.75 1.55 4.76
C VAL A 618 -15.78 2.19 5.74
N LEU A 619 -16.30 2.74 6.84
CA LEU A 619 -15.51 3.27 7.96
C LEU A 619 -15.66 2.36 9.19
N GLN A 620 -14.53 2.04 9.83
CA GLN A 620 -14.47 1.27 11.08
C GLN A 620 -13.23 1.59 11.92
N GLY A 621 -13.21 1.14 13.17
CA GLY A 621 -12.05 1.22 14.08
C GLY A 621 -11.89 2.56 14.82
N GLY A 622 -12.37 3.67 14.26
CA GLY A 622 -12.21 5.01 14.83
C GLY A 622 -11.73 6.05 13.81
N PHE A 623 -12.25 5.99 12.58
CA PHE A 623 -11.86 6.85 11.48
C PHE A 623 -11.95 8.35 11.81
N ALA A 624 -10.97 9.12 11.33
CA ALA A 624 -10.95 10.58 11.45
C ALA A 624 -10.72 11.27 10.09
N ILE A 625 -11.21 12.51 9.97
CA ILE A 625 -10.89 13.37 8.82
C ILE A 625 -10.74 14.83 9.24
N THR A 626 -9.66 15.46 8.77
CA THR A 626 -9.37 16.89 8.92
C THR A 626 -9.21 17.53 7.54
N GLY A 627 -9.18 18.87 7.46
CA GLY A 627 -8.82 19.55 6.21
C GLY A 627 -7.32 19.43 5.91
N ALA A 628 -6.90 19.79 4.70
CA ALA A 628 -5.51 19.67 4.20
C ALA A 628 -4.46 20.59 4.90
N ASP A 629 -4.74 21.07 6.11
CA ASP A 629 -3.81 21.73 7.04
C ASP A 629 -3.69 20.96 8.37
N GLY A 630 -4.09 19.69 8.38
CA GLY A 630 -4.08 18.76 9.53
C GLY A 630 -4.89 19.21 10.74
N SER A 631 -5.71 20.26 10.62
CA SER A 631 -6.31 20.93 11.79
C SER A 631 -7.63 21.64 11.59
N SER A 632 -8.00 21.97 10.35
CA SER A 632 -9.33 22.47 9.98
C SER A 632 -10.34 21.32 9.82
N ALA A 633 -11.61 21.69 9.62
CA ALA A 633 -12.71 20.75 9.49
C ALA A 633 -12.57 19.88 8.23
N GLY A 634 -12.56 18.55 8.39
CA GLY A 634 -12.52 17.61 7.28
C GLY A 634 -13.81 17.59 6.47
N THR A 635 -13.74 17.15 5.20
CA THR A 635 -14.93 17.07 4.33
C THR A 635 -15.01 15.70 3.66
N ILE A 636 -16.18 15.07 3.75
CA ILE A 636 -16.55 13.87 2.99
C ILE A 636 -17.67 14.26 2.01
N ALA A 637 -17.48 13.96 0.74
CA ALA A 637 -18.37 14.36 -0.35
C ALA A 637 -18.90 13.15 -1.12
N LEU A 638 -20.12 12.72 -0.80
CA LEU A 638 -20.87 11.71 -1.54
C LEU A 638 -21.51 12.39 -2.75
N THR A 639 -20.74 12.50 -3.83
CA THR A 639 -21.12 13.31 -5.02
C THR A 639 -21.34 12.50 -6.28
N GLY A 640 -20.91 11.24 -6.31
CA GLY A 640 -21.20 10.31 -7.39
C GLY A 640 -22.64 9.77 -7.36
N ALA A 641 -23.10 9.33 -8.52
CA ALA A 641 -24.34 8.55 -8.65
C ALA A 641 -24.21 7.21 -7.90
N ASP A 642 -25.24 6.79 -7.16
CA ASP A 642 -25.23 5.57 -6.32
C ASP A 642 -24.07 5.47 -5.29
N SER A 643 -23.40 6.58 -4.95
CA SER A 643 -22.29 6.60 -3.98
C SER A 643 -22.75 6.27 -2.55
N THR A 644 -22.04 5.39 -1.85
CA THR A 644 -22.36 4.95 -0.48
C THR A 644 -21.22 5.19 0.50
N LEU A 645 -21.55 5.70 1.69
CA LEU A 645 -20.68 5.72 2.88
C LEU A 645 -21.31 4.84 3.96
N GLU A 646 -20.64 3.77 4.38
CA GLU A 646 -21.09 2.82 5.40
C GLU A 646 -20.33 3.02 6.72
N ILE A 647 -21.07 3.08 7.82
CA ILE A 647 -20.57 3.10 9.20
C ILE A 647 -20.81 1.71 9.79
N ALA A 648 -19.78 0.86 9.74
CA ALA A 648 -19.89 -0.56 10.11
C ALA A 648 -19.86 -0.79 11.63
N ASP A 649 -19.13 0.04 12.39
CA ASP A 649 -19.06 -0.04 13.85
C ASP A 649 -19.42 1.29 14.56
N ASN A 650 -18.75 1.65 15.67
CA ASN A 650 -19.11 2.79 16.50
C ASN A 650 -18.21 3.99 16.23
N GLU A 651 -18.59 4.81 15.25
CA GLU A 651 -17.80 5.94 14.79
C GLU A 651 -18.18 7.27 15.44
N THR A 652 -17.19 8.16 15.62
CA THR A 652 -17.38 9.50 16.20
C THR A 652 -16.65 10.59 15.39
N LEU A 653 -17.35 11.12 14.39
CA LEU A 653 -16.82 12.15 13.49
C LEU A 653 -16.92 13.54 14.13
N ASN A 654 -15.79 14.19 14.39
CA ASN A 654 -15.69 15.53 14.99
C ASN A 654 -15.22 16.56 13.96
N ALA A 655 -15.81 17.76 13.98
CA ALA A 655 -15.50 18.82 13.02
C ALA A 655 -15.52 18.34 11.54
N THR A 656 -16.40 17.41 11.19
CA THR A 656 -16.48 16.83 9.84
C THR A 656 -17.71 17.35 9.09
N THR A 657 -17.54 17.79 7.84
CA THR A 657 -18.66 18.11 6.94
C THR A 657 -18.93 16.92 6.01
N ILE A 658 -20.07 16.26 6.15
CA ILE A 658 -20.56 15.25 5.21
C ILE A 658 -21.57 15.92 4.28
N THR A 659 -21.29 15.93 2.97
CA THR A 659 -22.25 16.36 1.96
C THR A 659 -22.81 15.14 1.25
N ILE A 660 -24.13 14.95 1.32
CA ILE A 660 -24.83 13.81 0.72
C ILE A 660 -25.67 14.32 -0.45
N GLY A 661 -25.43 13.85 -1.67
CA GLY A 661 -26.37 14.00 -2.78
C GLY A 661 -25.70 14.30 -4.13
N SER A 662 -26.04 13.50 -5.14
CA SER A 662 -25.66 13.69 -6.54
C SER A 662 -26.77 14.40 -7.34
N ALA A 663 -26.47 14.85 -8.56
CA ALA A 663 -27.46 15.48 -9.43
C ALA A 663 -28.40 14.50 -10.15
N ASP A 664 -28.08 13.20 -10.15
CA ASP A 664 -28.68 12.21 -11.06
C ASP A 664 -29.28 10.99 -10.34
N ASP A 665 -28.66 10.46 -9.28
CA ASP A 665 -29.12 9.29 -8.50
C ASP A 665 -28.88 9.42 -6.97
N VAL A 666 -29.35 8.46 -6.17
CA VAL A 666 -29.40 8.53 -4.70
C VAL A 666 -28.04 8.24 -4.07
N SER A 667 -27.49 9.21 -3.34
CA SER A 667 -26.34 9.00 -2.45
C SER A 667 -26.80 8.53 -1.06
N THR A 668 -26.10 7.55 -0.48
CA THR A 668 -26.53 6.88 0.78
C THR A 668 -25.46 6.98 1.87
N LEU A 669 -25.86 7.40 3.07
CA LEU A 669 -25.11 7.21 4.31
C LEU A 669 -25.72 6.05 5.09
N GLN A 670 -25.12 4.87 5.02
CA GLN A 670 -25.56 3.67 5.71
C GLN A 670 -24.92 3.61 7.11
N VAL A 671 -25.73 3.43 8.14
CA VAL A 671 -25.32 3.38 9.55
C VAL A 671 -25.85 2.09 10.15
N ASP A 672 -24.99 1.07 10.24
CA ASP A 672 -25.40 -0.26 10.72
C ASP A 672 -25.06 -0.50 12.20
N SER A 673 -24.18 0.32 12.79
CA SER A 673 -23.93 0.34 14.24
C SER A 673 -24.21 1.71 14.87
N THR A 674 -23.23 2.57 15.17
CA THR A 674 -23.52 3.89 15.80
C THR A 674 -22.69 4.99 15.18
N LEU A 675 -23.35 5.99 14.59
CA LEU A 675 -22.68 7.22 14.13
C LEU A 675 -22.94 8.36 15.12
N THR A 676 -21.87 8.89 15.72
CA THR A 676 -21.92 10.10 16.54
C THR A 676 -21.33 11.29 15.77
N LEU A 677 -22.17 12.26 15.42
CA LEU A 677 -21.75 13.55 14.87
C LEU A 677 -21.36 14.46 16.04
N GLY A 678 -20.06 14.50 16.33
CA GLY A 678 -19.47 15.27 17.41
C GLY A 678 -19.51 16.79 17.18
N SER A 679 -18.85 17.53 18.08
CA SER A 679 -18.90 18.99 18.07
C SER A 679 -18.33 19.59 16.78
N GLY A 680 -19.10 20.47 16.14
CA GLY A 680 -18.69 21.14 14.90
C GLY A 680 -18.89 20.33 13.62
N SER A 681 -19.38 19.09 13.71
CA SER A 681 -19.72 18.28 12.54
C SER A 681 -21.04 18.73 11.90
N ILE A 682 -21.14 18.60 10.58
CA ILE A 682 -22.28 19.02 9.78
C ILE A 682 -22.61 17.89 8.77
N ILE A 683 -23.84 17.37 8.78
CA ILE A 683 -24.39 16.69 7.59
C ILE A 683 -25.23 17.71 6.82
N GLN A 684 -25.04 17.80 5.51
CA GLN A 684 -25.83 18.66 4.63
C GLN A 684 -26.22 17.96 3.32
N THR A 685 -27.34 18.35 2.74
CA THR A 685 -27.75 17.88 1.40
C THR A 685 -27.01 18.60 0.28
N GLY A 686 -26.61 17.84 -0.73
CA GLY A 686 -26.16 18.36 -2.02
C GLY A 686 -27.33 18.88 -2.87
N PRO A 687 -27.06 19.42 -4.07
CA PRO A 687 -28.09 19.81 -5.03
C PRO A 687 -28.71 18.58 -5.73
N SER A 688 -29.39 17.73 -4.96
CA SER A 688 -30.07 16.53 -5.42
C SER A 688 -31.51 16.79 -5.87
N ILE A 689 -31.95 16.04 -6.88
CA ILE A 689 -33.35 16.02 -7.39
C ILE A 689 -34.10 14.73 -7.01
N VAL A 690 -33.44 13.87 -6.22
CA VAL A 690 -33.98 12.61 -5.68
C VAL A 690 -33.92 12.64 -4.15
N SER A 691 -34.39 11.59 -3.48
CA SER A 691 -34.35 11.50 -2.01
C SER A 691 -32.99 10.96 -1.57
N ASP A 692 -32.13 11.82 -1.04
CA ASP A 692 -30.87 11.43 -0.39
C ASP A 692 -31.17 10.80 0.97
N ALA A 693 -30.40 9.79 1.41
CA ALA A 693 -30.80 8.96 2.55
C ALA A 693 -29.67 8.68 3.56
N ILE A 694 -29.99 8.84 4.84
CA ILE A 694 -29.29 8.26 5.98
C ILE A 694 -30.08 7.02 6.39
N THR A 695 -29.53 5.81 6.22
CA THR A 695 -30.25 4.55 6.40
C THR A 695 -29.48 3.58 7.30
N GLY A 696 -29.99 2.37 7.51
CA GLY A 696 -29.26 1.27 8.17
C GLY A 696 -29.91 0.81 9.46
N ALA A 697 -29.39 -0.27 10.04
CA ALA A 697 -29.95 -0.88 11.25
C ALA A 697 -29.50 -0.19 12.57
N GLY A 698 -28.65 0.82 12.49
CA GLY A 698 -27.98 1.45 13.61
C GLY A 698 -28.66 2.67 14.24
N THR A 699 -27.90 3.38 15.06
CA THR A 699 -28.29 4.60 15.78
C THR A 699 -27.49 5.81 15.28
N VAL A 700 -28.15 6.95 15.07
CA VAL A 700 -27.49 8.23 14.79
C VAL A 700 -27.63 9.16 15.99
N ILE A 701 -26.50 9.71 16.46
CA ILE A 701 -26.44 10.70 17.54
C ILE A 701 -25.90 12.01 16.95
N ASN A 702 -26.70 13.06 16.95
CA ASN A 702 -26.32 14.39 16.48
C ASN A 702 -26.07 15.36 17.63
N ASP A 703 -24.79 15.58 17.97
CA ASP A 703 -24.33 16.72 18.79
C ASP A 703 -23.92 17.92 17.91
N GLY A 704 -23.72 17.69 16.61
CA GLY A 704 -23.40 18.68 15.57
C GLY A 704 -24.62 19.31 14.91
N THR A 705 -24.61 19.40 13.58
CA THR A 705 -25.70 19.95 12.76
C THR A 705 -26.14 18.99 11.67
N VAL A 706 -27.45 18.80 11.49
CA VAL A 706 -28.03 18.21 10.27
C VAL A 706 -28.80 19.31 9.52
N LEU A 707 -28.47 19.52 8.25
CA LEU A 707 -28.93 20.63 7.42
C LEU A 707 -29.62 20.13 6.15
N ALA A 708 -30.91 20.39 6.03
CA ALA A 708 -31.69 20.17 4.81
C ALA A 708 -32.08 21.53 4.21
N ASP A 709 -31.17 22.12 3.44
CA ASP A 709 -31.29 23.48 2.87
C ASP A 709 -31.29 23.55 1.34
N ALA A 710 -31.07 22.41 0.66
CA ALA A 710 -31.19 22.26 -0.78
C ALA A 710 -32.65 22.49 -1.26
N PRO A 711 -32.96 23.52 -2.07
CA PRO A 711 -34.34 23.81 -2.48
C PRO A 711 -34.98 22.69 -3.30
N GLY A 712 -36.00 22.05 -2.76
CA GLY A 712 -36.66 20.90 -3.38
C GLY A 712 -35.92 19.56 -3.25
N GLY A 713 -34.75 19.53 -2.62
CA GLY A 713 -34.09 18.29 -2.19
C GLY A 713 -34.81 17.69 -0.97
N ASN A 714 -34.68 16.38 -0.77
CA ASN A 714 -35.34 15.65 0.31
C ASN A 714 -34.37 14.71 1.02
N LEU A 715 -34.03 15.02 2.28
CA LEU A 715 -33.23 14.15 3.13
C LEU A 715 -34.14 13.18 3.88
N VAL A 716 -33.83 11.88 3.85
CA VAL A 716 -34.54 10.85 4.63
C VAL A 716 -33.60 10.31 5.71
N ILE A 717 -34.08 10.22 6.96
CA ILE A 717 -33.36 9.57 8.08
C ILE A 717 -34.15 8.32 8.48
N GLY A 718 -33.79 7.17 7.92
CA GLY A 718 -34.41 5.86 8.13
C GLY A 718 -33.48 4.87 8.84
N THR A 719 -33.12 5.18 10.08
CA THR A 719 -32.26 4.36 10.97
C THR A 719 -33.11 3.65 12.04
N THR A 720 -32.53 2.82 12.93
CA THR A 720 -33.30 2.30 14.08
C THR A 720 -33.65 3.42 15.04
N ASP A 721 -32.64 4.21 15.44
CA ASP A 721 -32.80 5.34 16.35
C ASP A 721 -32.15 6.61 15.80
N PHE A 722 -32.71 7.77 16.18
CA PHE A 722 -32.11 9.08 15.97
C PHE A 722 -32.20 9.92 17.24
N THR A 723 -31.07 10.44 17.73
CA THR A 723 -31.00 11.35 18.87
C THR A 723 -30.40 12.68 18.44
N ASN A 724 -31.17 13.76 18.54
CA ASN A 724 -30.70 15.12 18.32
C ASN A 724 -30.47 15.85 19.64
N ALA A 725 -29.22 16.16 19.96
CA ALA A 725 -28.81 17.05 21.05
C ALA A 725 -28.21 18.38 20.54
N GLY A 726 -27.74 18.42 19.29
CA GLY A 726 -27.28 19.60 18.57
C GLY A 726 -28.40 20.32 17.81
N GLN A 727 -28.17 20.59 16.53
CA GLN A 727 -29.10 21.28 15.64
C GLN A 727 -29.58 20.38 14.49
N VAL A 728 -30.88 20.40 14.22
CA VAL A 728 -31.45 20.02 12.93
C VAL A 728 -32.08 21.27 12.33
N SER A 729 -31.77 21.58 11.07
CA SER A 729 -32.30 22.75 10.37
C SER A 729 -32.79 22.39 8.98
N VAL A 730 -34.06 22.70 8.73
CA VAL A 730 -34.73 22.55 7.45
C VAL A 730 -35.09 23.96 6.99
N THR A 731 -34.57 24.38 5.85
CA THR A 731 -34.69 25.78 5.41
C THR A 731 -34.70 25.92 3.89
N ASN A 732 -34.92 27.13 3.39
CA ASN A 732 -34.75 27.47 1.97
C ASN A 732 -35.58 26.62 0.99
N GLY A 733 -36.69 26.03 1.46
CA GLY A 733 -37.53 25.11 0.67
C GLY A 733 -36.99 23.67 0.54
N GLY A 734 -36.03 23.26 1.36
CA GLY A 734 -35.62 21.87 1.52
C GLY A 734 -36.62 21.03 2.31
N SER A 735 -36.52 19.70 2.18
CA SER A 735 -37.39 18.71 2.82
C SER A 735 -36.59 17.74 3.69
N LEU A 736 -37.15 17.32 4.83
CA LEU A 736 -36.61 16.31 5.74
C LEU A 736 -37.70 15.32 6.17
N GLN A 737 -37.47 14.03 6.02
CA GLN A 737 -38.32 12.96 6.53
C GLN A 737 -37.57 12.14 7.59
N ILE A 738 -38.11 12.03 8.80
CA ILE A 738 -37.57 11.19 9.88
C ILE A 738 -38.43 9.93 9.98
N GLN A 739 -37.81 8.79 9.68
CA GLN A 739 -38.42 7.46 9.50
C GLN A 739 -37.75 6.41 10.39
N THR A 740 -37.38 6.78 11.63
CA THR A 740 -36.73 5.86 12.57
C THR A 740 -37.63 4.68 12.95
N PHE A 741 -37.08 3.46 13.04
CA PHE A 741 -37.86 2.25 13.29
C PHE A 741 -38.18 1.95 14.76
N ASP A 742 -37.47 2.56 15.72
CA ASP A 742 -37.79 2.51 17.16
C ASP A 742 -38.08 3.92 17.70
N ALA A 743 -37.05 4.73 17.99
CA ALA A 743 -37.21 6.04 18.64
C ALA A 743 -36.54 7.23 17.93
N PHE A 744 -37.22 8.38 17.97
CA PHE A 744 -36.63 9.70 17.74
C PHE A 744 -36.62 10.49 19.05
N ALA A 745 -35.47 11.05 19.43
CA ALA A 745 -35.32 11.89 20.62
C ALA A 745 -34.76 13.27 20.26
N ASN A 746 -35.49 14.35 20.55
CA ASN A 746 -35.04 15.74 20.37
C ASN A 746 -34.80 16.42 21.73
N ALA A 747 -33.54 16.54 22.13
CA ALA A 747 -33.08 17.33 23.27
C ALA A 747 -32.43 18.68 22.83
N GLY A 748 -32.00 18.77 21.58
CA GLY A 748 -31.39 19.94 20.96
C GLY A 748 -32.42 20.90 20.36
N THR A 749 -32.15 21.41 19.16
CA THR A 749 -33.08 22.26 18.39
C THR A 749 -33.43 21.60 17.06
N LEU A 750 -34.72 21.45 16.77
CA LEU A 750 -35.24 21.20 15.42
C LEU A 750 -35.84 22.50 14.88
N SER A 751 -35.35 22.99 13.74
CA SER A 751 -35.81 24.25 13.14
C SER A 751 -36.32 24.03 11.73
N VAL A 752 -37.50 24.56 11.41
CA VAL A 752 -38.15 24.46 10.10
C VAL A 752 -38.56 25.86 9.67
N THR A 753 -37.86 26.39 8.66
CA THR A 753 -37.88 27.83 8.37
C THR A 753 -37.95 28.13 6.87
N SER A 754 -38.32 29.36 6.49
CA SER A 754 -38.17 29.86 5.11
C SER A 754 -38.72 28.93 4.02
N GLY A 755 -39.92 28.39 4.23
CA GLY A 755 -40.60 27.47 3.31
C GLY A 755 -40.14 26.01 3.35
N GLY A 756 -39.24 25.63 4.26
CA GLY A 756 -38.84 24.23 4.47
C GLY A 756 -39.97 23.35 5.00
N LEU A 757 -39.87 22.04 4.75
CA LEU A 757 -40.83 21.01 5.16
C LEU A 757 -40.15 19.90 5.96
N ALA A 758 -40.62 19.61 7.17
CA ALA A 758 -40.14 18.48 7.95
C ALA A 758 -41.29 17.56 8.33
N THR A 759 -41.09 16.24 8.21
CA THR A 759 -42.07 15.22 8.61
C THR A 759 -41.41 14.21 9.56
N VAL A 760 -42.01 13.99 10.72
CA VAL A 760 -41.74 12.82 11.58
C VAL A 760 -42.82 11.79 11.31
N GLU A 761 -42.44 10.72 10.61
CA GLU A 761 -43.37 9.80 9.96
C GLU A 761 -43.98 8.78 10.94
N SER A 762 -45.15 8.23 10.61
CA SER A 762 -45.90 7.32 11.50
C SER A 762 -45.22 5.96 11.79
N VAL A 763 -44.06 5.70 11.16
CA VAL A 763 -43.22 4.53 11.45
C VAL A 763 -42.45 4.69 12.75
N VAL A 764 -42.18 5.94 13.16
CA VAL A 764 -41.51 6.27 14.42
C VAL A 764 -42.42 5.89 15.58
N THR A 765 -42.01 4.89 16.37
CA THR A 765 -42.89 4.33 17.42
C THR A 765 -42.98 5.25 18.63
N THR A 766 -41.91 6.00 18.91
CA THR A 766 -41.87 7.02 19.97
C THR A 766 -41.09 8.24 19.52
N PHE A 767 -41.69 9.44 19.59
CA PHE A 767 -40.97 10.69 19.44
C PHE A 767 -40.93 11.44 20.78
N SER A 768 -39.76 11.48 21.43
CA SER A 768 -39.57 12.21 22.69
C SER A 768 -38.94 13.57 22.46
N ASN A 769 -39.68 14.65 22.70
CA ASN A 769 -39.17 16.02 22.67
C ASN A 769 -38.95 16.59 24.09
N THR A 770 -37.72 17.01 24.38
CA THR A 770 -37.32 17.75 25.59
C THR A 770 -36.59 19.05 25.26
N GLY A 771 -36.23 19.26 23.98
CA GLY A 771 -35.58 20.45 23.46
C GLY A 771 -36.55 21.46 22.82
N ALA A 772 -36.02 22.23 21.88
CA ALA A 772 -36.79 23.22 21.13
C ALA A 772 -37.20 22.71 19.75
N MET A 773 -38.41 23.04 19.34
CA MET A 773 -38.87 22.99 17.94
C MET A 773 -39.23 24.42 17.52
N VAL A 774 -38.73 24.88 16.37
CA VAL A 774 -38.87 26.28 15.91
C VAL A 774 -39.40 26.30 14.49
N VAL A 775 -40.65 26.73 14.32
CA VAL A 775 -41.32 26.77 13.01
C VAL A 775 -41.58 28.24 12.63
N ASN A 776 -40.82 28.72 11.64
CA ASN A 776 -40.79 30.13 11.23
C ASN A 776 -40.99 30.23 9.70
N GLY A 777 -42.25 30.33 9.27
CA GLY A 777 -42.61 30.30 7.84
C GLY A 777 -42.29 28.99 7.11
N GLY A 778 -42.15 27.88 7.84
CA GLY A 778 -42.05 26.51 7.31
C GLY A 778 -43.19 25.62 7.82
N SER A 779 -43.15 24.32 7.50
CA SER A 779 -44.18 23.35 7.90
C SER A 779 -43.57 22.11 8.58
N LEU A 780 -44.04 21.78 9.77
CA LEU A 780 -43.63 20.60 10.54
C LEU A 780 -44.82 19.65 10.75
N MET A 781 -44.75 18.45 10.16
CA MET A 781 -45.73 17.38 10.32
C MET A 781 -45.19 16.32 11.27
N ILE A 782 -46.01 15.86 12.22
CA ILE A 782 -45.65 14.87 13.23
C ILE A 782 -46.77 13.82 13.30
N ASP A 783 -46.57 12.71 12.60
CA ASP A 783 -47.50 11.57 12.56
C ASP A 783 -47.21 10.52 13.65
N ALA A 784 -46.11 10.71 14.38
CA ALA A 784 -45.71 9.89 15.53
C ALA A 784 -46.25 10.47 16.86
N GLU A 785 -46.42 9.64 17.89
CA GLU A 785 -46.85 10.12 19.21
C GLU A 785 -45.79 11.03 19.84
N LEU A 786 -46.16 12.29 20.10
CA LEU A 786 -45.26 13.29 20.66
C LEU A 786 -45.23 13.23 22.19
N GLN A 787 -44.13 12.73 22.73
CA GLN A 787 -43.90 12.48 24.15
C GLN A 787 -42.80 13.39 24.75
N GLY A 788 -42.58 13.30 26.07
CA GLY A 788 -41.55 14.05 26.79
C GLY A 788 -42.10 15.23 27.61
N SER A 789 -41.21 15.92 28.34
CA SER A 789 -41.59 17.03 29.23
C SER A 789 -40.56 18.16 29.15
N GLY A 790 -41.04 19.41 29.12
CA GLY A 790 -40.21 20.61 28.97
C GLY A 790 -39.90 21.00 27.52
N GLY A 791 -40.32 20.19 26.54
CA GLY A 791 -40.19 20.51 25.13
C GLY A 791 -41.08 21.68 24.72
N VAL A 792 -40.55 22.61 23.91
CA VAL A 792 -41.24 23.82 23.47
C VAL A 792 -41.24 23.91 21.94
N THR A 793 -42.42 24.02 21.35
CA THR A 793 -42.64 24.22 19.92
C THR A 793 -43.08 25.66 19.67
N SER A 794 -42.26 26.47 19.03
CA SER A 794 -42.56 27.88 18.74
C SER A 794 -43.06 28.07 17.30
N LEU A 795 -44.12 28.87 17.13
CA LEU A 795 -44.76 29.16 15.86
C LEU A 795 -44.67 30.66 15.54
N SER A 796 -44.29 30.98 14.29
CA SER A 796 -44.05 32.35 13.79
C SER A 796 -44.02 32.44 12.26
N ASP A 797 -44.14 33.65 11.72
CA ASP A 797 -44.06 34.04 10.30
C ASP A 797 -44.86 33.14 9.33
N GLY A 798 -46.08 32.75 9.72
CA GLY A 798 -46.93 31.84 8.96
C GLY A 798 -46.59 30.35 9.13
N GLY A 799 -45.77 29.99 10.11
CA GLY A 799 -45.35 28.63 10.39
C GLY A 799 -46.49 27.70 10.81
N GLN A 800 -46.52 26.50 10.22
CA GLN A 800 -47.54 25.47 10.46
C GLN A 800 -46.94 24.27 11.20
N VAL A 801 -47.62 23.80 12.24
CA VAL A 801 -47.36 22.49 12.86
C VAL A 801 -48.60 21.63 12.73
N GLU A 802 -48.44 20.39 12.30
CA GLU A 802 -49.50 19.41 12.11
C GLU A 802 -49.20 18.16 12.94
N LEU A 803 -50.14 17.78 13.81
CA LEU A 803 -50.03 16.61 14.68
C LEU A 803 -51.02 15.54 14.19
N GLY A 804 -50.50 14.58 13.43
CA GLY A 804 -51.24 13.41 12.94
C GLY A 804 -51.57 12.38 14.04
N ALA A 805 -50.86 12.46 15.18
CA ALA A 805 -51.07 11.64 16.37
C ALA A 805 -51.18 12.48 17.66
N SER A 806 -51.44 11.82 18.78
CA SER A 806 -51.58 12.47 20.10
C SER A 806 -50.28 13.11 20.59
N ALA A 807 -50.40 14.22 21.32
CA ALA A 807 -49.29 14.89 22.00
C ALA A 807 -49.50 14.90 23.52
N SER A 808 -48.54 14.36 24.26
CA SER A 808 -48.61 14.14 25.70
C SER A 808 -48.60 15.44 26.53
N GLY A 809 -49.01 15.31 27.80
CA GLY A 809 -48.95 16.39 28.78
C GLY A 809 -47.51 16.64 29.25
N GLY A 810 -47.01 17.85 28.99
CA GLY A 810 -45.64 18.26 29.33
C GLY A 810 -44.91 19.02 28.22
N GLN A 811 -45.46 19.03 27.00
CA GLN A 811 -45.05 19.88 25.88
C GLN A 811 -45.77 21.25 25.93
N SER A 812 -45.18 22.26 25.30
CA SER A 812 -45.81 23.57 25.04
C SER A 812 -45.77 23.93 23.56
N PHE A 813 -46.85 24.52 23.05
CA PHE A 813 -46.98 25.10 21.71
C PHE A 813 -47.17 26.61 21.84
N ASP A 814 -46.12 27.36 21.52
CA ASP A 814 -45.97 28.78 21.82
C ASP A 814 -46.13 29.60 20.53
N PHE A 815 -47.27 30.29 20.39
CA PHE A 815 -47.48 31.26 19.32
C PHE A 815 -46.79 32.58 19.69
N THR A 816 -46.01 33.16 18.76
CA THR A 816 -45.13 34.30 19.10
C THR A 816 -45.44 35.61 18.40
N ASP A 817 -46.17 35.61 17.27
CA ASP A 817 -46.40 36.82 16.46
C ASP A 817 -47.82 37.01 15.88
N GLY A 818 -48.76 36.07 16.09
CA GLY A 818 -50.14 36.21 15.59
C GLY A 818 -50.32 35.72 14.16
N THR A 819 -49.46 34.82 13.69
CA THR A 819 -49.50 34.26 12.32
C THR A 819 -49.39 32.74 12.27
N GLY A 820 -49.25 32.06 13.40
CA GLY A 820 -49.00 30.62 13.44
C GLY A 820 -50.25 29.76 13.21
N GLN A 821 -50.04 28.51 12.80
CA GLN A 821 -51.10 27.51 12.72
C GLN A 821 -50.70 26.19 13.38
N LEU A 822 -51.57 25.69 14.27
CA LEU A 822 -51.49 24.33 14.83
C LEU A 822 -52.66 23.49 14.31
N VAL A 823 -52.38 22.39 13.62
CA VAL A 823 -53.37 21.42 13.14
C VAL A 823 -53.33 20.18 14.04
N LEU A 824 -54.50 19.74 14.50
CA LEU A 824 -54.68 18.63 15.44
C LEU A 824 -55.61 17.58 14.81
N ASP A 825 -55.06 16.44 14.40
CA ASP A 825 -55.86 15.33 13.86
C ASP A 825 -56.49 14.48 14.96
N ASP A 826 -55.76 14.23 16.05
CA ASP A 826 -56.33 13.66 17.28
C ASP A 826 -56.48 14.71 18.39
N ALA A 827 -57.32 15.71 18.13
CA ALA A 827 -57.62 16.76 19.10
C ALA A 827 -58.33 16.26 20.38
N ALA A 828 -58.80 15.01 20.41
CA ALA A 828 -59.42 14.42 21.60
C ALA A 828 -58.37 14.03 22.66
N ASP A 829 -57.23 13.51 22.21
CA ASP A 829 -56.11 13.08 23.06
C ASP A 829 -54.92 14.09 23.07
N PHE A 830 -55.17 15.35 22.67
CA PHE A 830 -54.22 16.46 22.82
C PHE A 830 -54.08 16.88 24.30
N GLY A 831 -52.93 16.57 24.91
CA GLY A 831 -52.63 16.82 26.32
C GLY A 831 -51.69 18.00 26.59
N SER A 832 -51.15 18.65 25.55
CA SER A 832 -50.12 19.69 25.66
C SER A 832 -50.68 21.08 26.01
N LEU A 833 -49.79 21.98 26.46
CA LEU A 833 -50.14 23.38 26.69
C LEU A 833 -50.05 24.17 25.37
N VAL A 834 -50.97 25.09 25.16
CA VAL A 834 -50.84 26.17 24.17
C VAL A 834 -50.56 27.48 24.91
N SER A 835 -49.56 28.24 24.47
CA SER A 835 -49.24 29.57 25.03
C SER A 835 -49.16 30.63 23.92
N GLY A 836 -49.27 31.91 24.30
CA GLY A 836 -49.13 33.05 23.38
C GLY A 836 -50.23 33.23 22.32
N PHE A 837 -51.20 32.31 22.24
CA PHE A 837 -52.28 32.29 21.25
C PHE A 837 -53.07 33.60 21.20
N GLN A 838 -52.85 34.38 20.15
CA GLN A 838 -53.38 35.72 20.01
C GLN A 838 -54.18 35.89 18.72
N GLN A 839 -54.48 37.13 18.37
CA GLN A 839 -55.30 37.45 17.21
C GLN A 839 -54.60 36.94 15.93
N GLY A 840 -55.32 36.32 14.99
CA GLY A 840 -54.75 35.80 13.74
C GLY A 840 -53.92 34.51 13.81
N ASP A 841 -53.60 34.00 15.00
CA ASP A 841 -53.19 32.60 15.14
C ASP A 841 -54.41 31.68 14.93
N SER A 842 -54.17 30.44 14.51
CA SER A 842 -55.24 29.46 14.31
C SER A 842 -54.90 28.08 14.89
N ILE A 843 -55.90 27.44 15.49
CA ILE A 843 -55.86 26.01 15.83
C ILE A 843 -56.94 25.30 15.03
N VAL A 844 -56.55 24.37 14.18
CA VAL A 844 -57.45 23.55 13.35
C VAL A 844 -57.62 22.19 14.02
N LEU A 845 -58.87 21.77 14.23
CA LEU A 845 -59.22 20.45 14.75
C LEU A 845 -59.93 19.67 13.65
N THR A 846 -59.28 18.65 13.09
CA THR A 846 -59.87 17.91 11.97
C THR A 846 -60.98 16.98 12.44
N GLY A 847 -61.99 16.78 11.59
CA GLY A 847 -63.21 16.03 11.93
C GLY A 847 -64.17 16.72 12.91
N PHE A 848 -63.80 17.83 13.57
CA PHE A 848 -64.63 18.55 14.56
C PHE A 848 -65.65 19.55 13.97
N GLY A 849 -65.88 19.53 12.65
CA GLY A 849 -66.82 20.40 11.95
C GLY A 849 -68.19 20.54 12.64
N GLY A 850 -68.65 21.79 12.81
CA GLY A 850 -69.94 22.10 13.43
C GLY A 850 -70.06 21.81 14.94
N ALA A 851 -68.94 21.56 15.63
CA ALA A 851 -68.88 21.51 17.09
C ALA A 851 -69.21 22.87 17.75
N SER A 852 -69.42 22.85 19.06
CA SER A 852 -69.56 24.06 19.89
C SER A 852 -68.43 24.16 20.92
N GLU A 853 -67.84 25.34 21.04
CA GLU A 853 -66.80 25.68 22.01
C GLU A 853 -67.36 26.22 23.34
N THR A 854 -66.60 26.01 24.41
CA THR A 854 -66.75 26.65 25.71
C THR A 854 -65.37 26.89 26.32
N TYR A 855 -65.22 27.86 27.22
CA TYR A 855 -63.96 28.11 27.92
C TYR A 855 -64.21 28.31 29.42
N ALA A 856 -63.43 27.61 30.25
CA ALA A 856 -63.42 27.75 31.71
C ALA A 856 -62.06 27.32 32.27
N ASP A 857 -61.60 27.99 33.33
CA ASP A 857 -60.42 27.62 34.12
C ASP A 857 -59.14 27.31 33.30
N GLY A 858 -58.90 28.04 32.21
CA GLY A 858 -57.72 27.87 31.33
C GLY A 858 -57.89 26.81 30.23
N VAL A 859 -59.08 26.21 30.08
CA VAL A 859 -59.33 25.12 29.13
C VAL A 859 -60.43 25.50 28.15
N VAL A 860 -60.12 25.42 26.86
CA VAL A 860 -61.11 25.43 25.77
C VAL A 860 -61.64 24.00 25.61
N THR A 861 -62.95 23.81 25.83
CA THR A 861 -63.62 22.52 25.64
C THR A 861 -64.52 22.57 24.42
N ILE A 862 -64.23 21.73 23.43
CA ILE A 862 -64.93 21.66 22.15
C ILE A 862 -65.75 20.38 22.12
N THR A 863 -67.06 20.51 21.91
CA THR A 863 -68.01 19.38 21.94
C THR A 863 -68.66 19.22 20.58
N GLN A 864 -68.40 18.10 19.90
CA GLN A 864 -69.12 17.72 18.70
C GLN A 864 -70.24 16.73 19.05
N SER A 865 -71.45 16.97 18.54
CA SER A 865 -72.57 16.03 18.62
C SER A 865 -72.88 15.47 17.24
N SER A 866 -72.60 14.18 17.03
CA SER A 866 -72.87 13.48 15.78
C SER A 866 -73.92 12.37 15.98
N THR A 867 -74.35 11.71 14.89
CA THR A 867 -75.29 10.59 14.97
C THR A 867 -74.91 9.52 13.97
N VAL A 868 -74.33 8.43 14.45
CA VAL A 868 -73.89 7.29 13.64
C VAL A 868 -74.91 6.16 13.77
N LEU A 869 -75.46 5.70 12.64
CA LEU A 869 -76.50 4.66 12.58
C LEU A 869 -77.74 4.92 13.47
N GLY A 870 -78.04 6.18 13.77
CA GLY A 870 -79.16 6.59 14.65
C GLY A 870 -78.84 6.59 16.15
N ILE A 871 -77.59 6.32 16.53
CA ILE A 871 -77.09 6.46 17.91
C ILE A 871 -76.41 7.83 18.03
N PRO A 872 -76.80 8.69 18.99
CA PRO A 872 -76.08 9.93 19.25
C PRO A 872 -74.70 9.63 19.83
N ILE A 873 -73.67 10.24 19.26
CA ILE A 873 -72.28 10.18 19.74
C ILE A 873 -71.86 11.60 20.09
N THR A 874 -71.10 11.73 21.17
CA THR A 874 -70.52 13.01 21.60
C THR A 874 -69.02 12.84 21.73
N THR A 875 -68.27 13.57 20.92
CA THR A 875 -66.80 13.65 20.98
C THR A 875 -66.44 14.96 21.66
N VAL A 876 -65.45 14.94 22.54
CA VAL A 876 -64.99 16.12 23.28
C VAL A 876 -63.48 16.23 23.13
N ALA A 877 -63.01 17.41 22.73
CA ALA A 877 -61.61 17.82 22.75
C ALA A 877 -61.41 18.87 23.85
N THR A 878 -60.25 18.86 24.50
CA THR A 878 -59.89 19.86 25.53
C THR A 878 -58.49 20.39 25.29
N ILE A 879 -58.38 21.70 25.05
CA ILE A 879 -57.11 22.38 24.80
C ILE A 879 -56.81 23.29 25.98
N GLN A 880 -55.65 23.13 26.62
CA GLN A 880 -55.18 24.05 27.65
C GLN A 880 -54.55 25.27 26.97
N VAL A 881 -55.01 26.48 27.29
CA VAL A 881 -54.50 27.72 26.70
C VAL A 881 -54.07 28.68 27.81
N GLU A 882 -52.79 29.03 27.85
CA GLU A 882 -52.23 29.96 28.83
C GLU A 882 -52.58 31.42 28.45
N GLY A 883 -53.29 32.10 29.35
CA GLY A 883 -53.62 33.52 29.23
C GLY A 883 -54.92 33.91 29.93
N ASP A 884 -55.15 35.21 30.06
CA ASP A 884 -56.34 35.80 30.71
C ASP A 884 -57.55 35.89 29.75
N TYR A 885 -57.90 34.78 29.08
CA TYR A 885 -59.06 34.75 28.15
C TYR A 885 -60.40 34.69 28.89
N GLN A 886 -61.47 34.99 28.15
CA GLN A 886 -62.85 34.67 28.46
C GLN A 886 -63.43 33.80 27.33
N ALA A 887 -64.55 33.12 27.58
CA ALA A 887 -65.31 32.43 26.53
C ALA A 887 -65.87 33.37 25.43
N SER A 888 -65.74 34.69 25.60
CA SER A 888 -66.02 35.67 24.55
C SER A 888 -64.89 35.88 23.56
N ASP A 889 -63.69 35.38 23.85
CA ASP A 889 -62.47 35.80 23.16
C ASP A 889 -62.00 34.73 22.17
N PHE A 890 -62.71 33.60 22.10
CA PHE A 890 -62.56 32.56 21.09
C PHE A 890 -63.68 32.66 20.06
N ALA A 891 -63.34 32.37 18.80
CA ALA A 891 -64.26 32.27 17.68
C ALA A 891 -64.04 30.94 16.95
N THR A 892 -65.14 30.30 16.55
CA THR A 892 -65.11 29.08 15.74
C THR A 892 -65.65 29.32 14.34
N SER A 893 -64.98 28.70 13.36
CA SER A 893 -65.44 28.63 11.97
C SER A 893 -65.22 27.22 11.41
N THR A 894 -65.61 27.02 10.15
CA THR A 894 -65.37 25.76 9.44
C THR A 894 -64.66 26.08 8.14
N ASP A 895 -63.58 25.35 7.87
CA ASP A 895 -62.72 25.57 6.71
C ASP A 895 -63.32 24.97 5.40
N SER A 896 -62.50 24.81 4.36
CA SER A 896 -62.91 24.15 3.11
C SER A 896 -63.00 22.63 3.19
N ASN A 897 -62.29 21.99 4.11
CA ASN A 897 -62.26 20.53 4.28
C ASN A 897 -63.45 20.04 5.14
N GLY A 898 -63.98 20.92 5.99
CA GLY A 898 -65.06 20.63 6.94
C GLY A 898 -64.59 20.60 8.40
N ASP A 899 -63.36 21.03 8.65
CA ASP A 899 -62.67 21.00 9.93
C ASP A 899 -62.93 22.26 10.74
N LEU A 900 -62.79 22.18 12.06
CA LEU A 900 -63.08 23.29 12.96
C LEU A 900 -61.85 24.18 13.08
N VAL A 901 -61.97 25.47 12.75
CA VAL A 901 -60.90 26.46 12.98
C VAL A 901 -61.26 27.31 14.19
N LEU A 902 -60.43 27.25 15.22
CA LEU A 902 -60.46 28.08 16.42
C LEU A 902 -59.49 29.27 16.24
N THR A 903 -59.97 30.48 16.48
CA THR A 903 -59.23 31.77 16.40
C THR A 903 -59.67 32.69 17.56
N THR A 904 -59.15 33.92 17.69
CA THR A 904 -59.45 34.82 18.85
C THR A 904 -60.19 36.12 18.50
N ASP A 905 -61.10 36.06 17.52
CA ASP A 905 -61.33 37.16 16.59
C ASP A 905 -62.81 37.72 16.56
N VAL A 906 -63.06 39.08 16.64
CA VAL A 906 -64.40 39.77 16.46
C VAL A 906 -64.50 41.01 15.49
N LEU A 907 -65.30 40.99 14.39
CA LEU A 907 -65.23 41.93 13.22
C LEU A 907 -66.06 43.23 13.32
N PRO A 908 -65.65 44.24 12.53
CA PRO A 908 -66.52 45.28 11.97
C PRO A 908 -67.69 44.84 11.05
N CYS A 909 -68.75 45.66 11.02
CA CYS A 909 -69.90 45.57 10.09
C CYS A 909 -70.79 46.86 10.11
N PHE A 910 -71.42 47.22 8.99
CA PHE A 910 -72.42 48.32 8.88
C PHE A 910 -73.86 47.81 8.98
N ALA A 911 -74.76 48.48 9.70
CA ALA A 911 -76.18 48.11 9.66
C ALA A 911 -76.89 48.64 8.38
N ALA A 912 -77.88 47.90 7.89
CA ALA A 912 -78.73 48.28 6.75
C ALA A 912 -79.35 49.68 6.92
N GLY A 913 -79.45 50.42 5.81
CA GLY A 913 -79.89 51.81 5.77
C GLY A 913 -78.79 52.84 6.03
N THR A 914 -77.58 52.42 6.42
CA THR A 914 -76.39 53.28 6.51
C THR A 914 -75.99 53.77 5.12
N HIS A 915 -75.92 55.09 4.89
CA HIS A 915 -75.51 55.63 3.61
C HIS A 915 -73.99 55.77 3.51
N ILE A 916 -73.38 55.18 2.49
CA ILE A 916 -71.97 55.41 2.13
C ILE A 916 -71.90 56.49 1.06
N LEU A 917 -70.91 57.39 1.16
CA LEU A 917 -70.68 58.40 0.12
C LEU A 917 -70.07 57.76 -1.14
N THR A 918 -70.76 57.92 -2.27
CA THR A 918 -70.32 57.47 -3.60
C THR A 918 -70.16 58.64 -4.56
N THR A 919 -69.58 58.37 -5.72
CA THR A 919 -69.57 59.30 -6.87
C THR A 919 -70.96 59.74 -7.34
N ALA A 920 -72.00 58.94 -7.08
CA ALA A 920 -73.39 59.25 -7.38
C ALA A 920 -74.17 59.90 -6.19
N GLY A 921 -73.50 60.15 -5.07
CA GLY A 921 -74.07 60.70 -3.83
C GLY A 921 -74.10 59.70 -2.67
N GLU A 922 -74.82 60.03 -1.61
CA GLU A 922 -75.04 59.14 -0.46
C GLU A 922 -75.99 58.01 -0.86
N ILE A 923 -75.51 56.75 -0.85
CA ILE A 923 -76.29 55.56 -1.23
C ILE A 923 -76.35 54.58 -0.03
N PRO A 924 -77.53 54.04 0.35
CA PRO A 924 -77.63 53.01 1.38
C PRO A 924 -76.78 51.78 1.05
N VAL A 925 -76.08 51.24 2.05
CA VAL A 925 -75.12 50.14 1.91
C VAL A 925 -75.73 48.91 1.23
N GLU A 926 -77.00 48.61 1.50
CA GLU A 926 -77.76 47.51 0.89
C GLU A 926 -78.06 47.67 -0.61
N ARG A 927 -77.71 48.81 -1.21
CA ARG A 927 -77.89 49.11 -2.64
C ARG A 927 -76.57 49.20 -3.42
N LEU A 928 -75.44 49.07 -2.73
CA LEU A 928 -74.12 49.04 -3.33
C LEU A 928 -73.82 47.68 -3.95
N LYS A 929 -72.93 47.65 -4.94
CA LYS A 929 -72.45 46.43 -5.58
C LYS A 929 -71.00 46.59 -6.05
N ALA A 930 -70.37 45.47 -6.37
CA ALA A 930 -69.07 45.46 -7.02
C ALA A 930 -69.06 46.34 -8.28
N GLY A 931 -68.01 47.14 -8.44
CA GLY A 931 -67.82 48.14 -9.50
C GLY A 931 -68.34 49.55 -9.18
N ASP A 932 -69.18 49.75 -8.15
CA ASP A 932 -69.61 51.10 -7.76
C ASP A 932 -68.44 51.89 -7.14
N GLY A 933 -68.28 53.16 -7.50
CA GLY A 933 -67.19 54.01 -7.00
C GLY A 933 -67.55 54.75 -5.70
N VAL A 934 -67.00 54.31 -4.57
CA VAL A 934 -67.12 54.97 -3.26
C VAL A 934 -66.07 56.07 -3.07
N VAL A 935 -66.34 57.01 -2.17
CA VAL A 935 -65.40 58.08 -1.79
C VAL A 935 -64.66 57.68 -0.52
N THR A 936 -63.35 57.49 -0.64
CA THR A 936 -62.45 57.18 0.48
C THR A 936 -61.69 58.42 0.96
N VAL A 937 -61.18 58.40 2.20
CA VAL A 937 -60.50 59.53 2.86
C VAL A 937 -59.24 59.10 3.63
N THR A 938 -58.10 59.10 2.96
CA THR A 938 -56.78 58.83 3.59
C THR A 938 -55.99 60.12 3.70
N GLU A 939 -55.39 60.41 4.86
CA GLU A 939 -54.68 61.67 5.17
C GLU A 939 -55.50 62.96 4.87
N GLY A 940 -56.83 62.88 4.94
CA GLY A 940 -57.72 63.99 4.58
C GLY A 940 -57.88 64.27 3.08
N LYS A 941 -57.24 63.48 2.20
CA LYS A 941 -57.41 63.54 0.74
C LYS A 941 -58.56 62.62 0.33
N ARG A 942 -59.49 63.12 -0.49
CA ARG A 942 -60.57 62.31 -1.06
C ARG A 942 -60.13 61.59 -2.33
N ARG A 943 -60.38 60.28 -2.41
CA ARG A 943 -60.19 59.45 -3.61
C ARG A 943 -61.51 58.78 -3.99
N VAL A 944 -61.54 58.18 -5.17
CA VAL A 944 -62.64 57.32 -5.62
C VAL A 944 -62.07 55.93 -5.84
N THR A 945 -62.56 54.96 -5.07
CA THR A 945 -62.10 53.56 -5.15
C THR A 945 -63.30 52.69 -5.52
N PRO A 946 -63.17 51.76 -6.49
CA PRO A 946 -64.25 50.85 -6.84
C PRO A 946 -64.44 49.78 -5.76
N ILE A 947 -65.69 49.49 -5.44
CA ILE A 947 -66.07 48.33 -4.62
C ILE A 947 -65.66 47.04 -5.33
N VAL A 948 -64.97 46.15 -4.64
CA VAL A 948 -64.63 44.80 -5.11
C VAL A 948 -65.74 43.82 -4.75
N TRP A 949 -66.33 43.96 -3.56
CA TRP A 949 -67.40 43.08 -3.08
C TRP A 949 -68.27 43.77 -2.02
N VAL A 950 -69.50 43.30 -1.86
CA VAL A 950 -70.41 43.70 -0.76
C VAL A 950 -70.95 42.43 -0.12
N GLY A 951 -70.53 42.16 1.12
CA GLY A 951 -71.07 41.07 1.94
C GLY A 951 -72.33 41.51 2.68
N PHE A 952 -73.26 40.59 2.94
CA PHE A 952 -74.41 40.87 3.83
C PHE A 952 -74.84 39.66 4.66
N ARG A 953 -75.44 39.92 5.84
CA ARG A 953 -75.94 38.88 6.76
C ARG A 953 -77.12 39.40 7.59
N ALA A 954 -78.17 38.60 7.74
CA ALA A 954 -79.22 38.85 8.73
C ALA A 954 -78.87 38.20 10.09
N VAL A 955 -79.10 38.92 11.19
CA VAL A 955 -78.89 38.45 12.55
C VAL A 955 -80.18 38.65 13.36
N ASP A 956 -80.69 37.57 13.95
CA ASP A 956 -81.71 37.63 15.00
C ASP A 956 -81.02 37.75 16.37
N ILE A 957 -81.12 38.93 16.98
CA ILE A 957 -80.48 39.25 18.25
C ILE A 957 -81.26 38.62 19.42
N SER A 958 -82.55 38.33 19.23
CA SER A 958 -83.42 37.76 20.27
C SER A 958 -83.20 36.27 20.51
N CYS A 959 -82.64 35.57 19.52
CA CYS A 959 -82.25 34.15 19.60
C CYS A 959 -80.72 33.93 19.64
N HIS A 960 -79.92 34.99 19.75
CA HIS A 960 -78.46 34.87 19.84
C HIS A 960 -78.02 34.42 21.24
N PRO A 961 -77.09 33.46 21.40
CA PRO A 961 -76.63 33.01 22.73
C PRO A 961 -75.93 34.12 23.51
N ALA A 962 -75.22 35.02 22.82
CA ALA A 962 -74.64 36.23 23.38
C ALA A 962 -75.16 37.48 22.65
N PRO A 963 -76.33 38.05 23.01
CA PRO A 963 -76.92 39.18 22.29
C PRO A 963 -76.03 40.43 22.29
N GLY A 964 -75.18 40.60 23.31
CA GLY A 964 -74.30 41.77 23.45
C GLY A 964 -73.23 41.90 22.36
N LYS A 965 -72.68 40.78 21.85
CA LYS A 965 -71.65 40.75 20.81
C LYS A 965 -72.15 41.27 19.45
N VAL A 966 -73.41 41.02 19.12
CA VAL A 966 -73.99 41.32 17.80
C VAL A 966 -74.94 42.52 17.80
N ARG A 967 -75.20 43.14 18.96
CA ARG A 967 -76.17 44.24 19.09
C ARG A 967 -75.61 45.55 18.51
N PRO A 968 -76.34 46.26 17.63
CA PRO A 968 -75.83 47.48 17.02
C PRO A 968 -75.45 48.56 18.04
N VAL A 969 -74.30 49.20 17.82
CA VAL A 969 -73.91 50.42 18.53
C VAL A 969 -74.37 51.63 17.70
N ARG A 970 -75.17 52.49 18.33
CA ARG A 970 -75.67 53.73 17.75
C ARG A 970 -74.74 54.88 18.07
N VAL A 971 -74.14 55.43 17.02
CA VAL A 971 -73.48 56.74 17.04
C VAL A 971 -74.51 57.80 16.69
N GLN A 972 -74.90 58.61 17.67
CA GLN A 972 -75.90 59.66 17.50
C GLN A 972 -75.40 60.75 16.56
N ARG A 973 -76.31 61.28 15.73
CA ARG A 973 -76.08 62.41 14.83
C ARG A 973 -75.30 63.56 15.51
N GLY A 974 -74.09 63.81 15.01
CA GLY A 974 -73.24 64.92 15.46
C GLY A 974 -72.32 64.64 16.65
N ALA A 975 -72.22 63.40 17.15
CA ALA A 975 -71.35 63.03 18.26
C ALA A 975 -69.87 63.45 18.06
N PHE A 976 -69.31 63.21 16.87
CA PHE A 976 -67.93 63.53 16.52
C PHE A 976 -67.74 64.95 15.96
N GLY A 977 -68.82 65.70 15.77
CA GLY A 977 -68.79 67.12 15.38
C GLY A 977 -69.99 67.51 14.51
N PRO A 978 -70.07 68.79 14.07
CA PRO A 978 -71.14 69.23 13.18
C PRO A 978 -71.18 68.39 11.90
N LYS A 979 -72.30 67.66 11.71
CA LYS A 979 -72.51 66.68 10.62
C LYS A 979 -71.61 65.42 10.68
N GLN A 980 -71.13 65.02 11.85
CA GLN A 980 -70.38 63.79 12.04
C GLN A 980 -70.96 62.95 13.18
N PRO A 981 -71.76 61.90 12.90
CA PRO A 981 -72.41 61.60 11.62
C PRO A 981 -73.54 62.60 11.26
N MET A 982 -73.95 62.62 9.99
CA MET A 982 -75.00 63.47 9.39
C MET A 982 -76.42 63.03 9.81
N ARG A 983 -76.59 61.74 10.07
CA ARG A 983 -77.78 61.04 10.63
C ARG A 983 -77.30 60.20 11.83
N ASP A 984 -78.18 59.45 12.48
CA ASP A 984 -77.71 58.42 13.42
C ASP A 984 -77.10 57.27 12.61
N LEU A 985 -75.90 56.83 12.99
CA LEU A 985 -75.17 55.73 12.35
C LEU A 985 -75.24 54.49 13.25
N LEU A 986 -75.49 53.32 12.66
CA LEU A 986 -75.58 52.03 13.34
C LEU A 986 -74.50 51.08 12.81
N LEU A 987 -73.68 50.58 13.72
CA LEU A 987 -72.51 49.75 13.44
C LEU A 987 -72.53 48.48 14.30
N SER A 988 -71.82 47.42 13.92
CA SER A 988 -71.50 46.35 14.88
C SER A 988 -70.55 46.89 15.96
N PRO A 989 -70.47 46.24 17.15
CA PRO A 989 -69.59 46.70 18.24
C PRO A 989 -68.13 46.91 17.84
N ASP A 990 -67.61 46.09 16.93
CA ASP A 990 -66.21 46.13 16.53
C ASP A 990 -65.89 46.98 15.30
N HIS A 991 -66.90 47.66 14.72
CA HIS A 991 -66.65 48.58 13.62
C HIS A 991 -65.88 49.83 14.04
N ALA A 992 -64.72 50.06 13.43
CA ALA A 992 -63.81 51.13 13.77
C ALA A 992 -64.13 52.45 13.06
N ILE A 993 -64.03 53.52 13.85
CA ILE A 993 -64.26 54.91 13.42
C ILE A 993 -62.89 55.58 13.30
N TYR A 994 -62.60 56.20 12.15
CA TYR A 994 -61.33 56.87 11.91
C TYR A 994 -61.36 58.29 12.50
N VAL A 995 -60.53 58.52 13.53
CA VAL A 995 -60.49 59.76 14.32
C VAL A 995 -59.04 60.11 14.62
N GLU A 996 -58.63 61.35 14.32
CA GLU A 996 -57.29 61.88 14.67
C GLU A 996 -56.08 61.06 14.15
N GLY A 997 -56.27 60.26 13.10
CA GLY A 997 -55.20 59.46 12.49
C GLY A 997 -55.14 58.01 12.98
N VAL A 998 -56.04 57.60 13.87
CA VAL A 998 -56.19 56.22 14.35
C VAL A 998 -57.58 55.69 14.07
N LEU A 999 -57.74 54.37 14.07
CA LEU A 999 -59.02 53.67 14.01
C LEU A 999 -59.34 53.09 15.39
N VAL A 1000 -60.57 53.30 15.87
CA VAL A 1000 -61.02 52.85 17.19
C VAL A 1000 -62.36 52.13 17.07
N PRO A 1001 -62.47 50.84 17.45
CA PRO A 1001 -63.72 50.09 17.43
C PRO A 1001 -64.79 50.77 18.28
N VAL A 1002 -66.01 50.89 17.75
CA VAL A 1002 -67.05 51.73 18.33
C VAL A 1002 -67.48 51.28 19.75
N LYS A 1003 -67.30 50.01 20.11
CA LYS A 1003 -67.54 49.50 21.48
C LYS A 1003 -66.72 50.24 22.54
N TYR A 1004 -65.46 50.57 22.25
CA TYR A 1004 -64.59 51.33 23.17
C TYR A 1004 -64.95 52.82 23.24
N LEU A 1005 -65.85 53.31 22.38
CA LEU A 1005 -66.32 54.69 22.38
C LEU A 1005 -67.71 54.87 23.02
N ILE A 1006 -68.31 53.79 23.54
CA ILE A 1006 -69.60 53.83 24.24
C ILE A 1006 -69.51 54.70 25.49
N ASN A 1007 -70.33 55.75 25.54
CA ASN A 1007 -70.44 56.68 26.67
C ASN A 1007 -71.86 56.72 27.28
N GLY A 1008 -72.70 55.73 26.94
CA GLY A 1008 -74.08 55.60 27.40
C GLY A 1008 -75.05 56.67 26.89
N THR A 1009 -74.58 57.67 26.12
CA THR A 1009 -75.38 58.82 25.70
C THR A 1009 -75.34 59.01 24.18
N THR A 1010 -74.33 59.70 23.67
CA THR A 1010 -74.14 59.99 22.23
C THR A 1010 -73.58 58.82 21.45
N VAL A 1011 -72.89 57.88 22.12
CA VAL A 1011 -72.51 56.58 21.57
C VAL A 1011 -72.98 55.52 22.57
N ARG A 1012 -73.88 54.63 22.14
CA ARG A 1012 -74.49 53.62 23.02
C ARG A 1012 -74.97 52.42 22.23
N THR A 1013 -74.99 51.26 22.87
CA THR A 1013 -75.68 50.06 22.37
C THR A 1013 -77.18 50.33 22.19
N ASP A 1014 -77.79 49.76 21.15
CA ASP A 1014 -79.23 49.91 20.88
C ASP A 1014 -80.04 48.67 21.28
N ASP A 1015 -80.51 48.67 22.53
CA ASP A 1015 -81.31 47.59 23.11
C ASP A 1015 -82.71 47.46 22.48
N SER A 1016 -83.16 48.44 21.69
CA SER A 1016 -84.47 48.40 21.04
C SER A 1016 -84.50 47.52 19.78
N ILE A 1017 -83.34 47.26 19.19
CA ILE A 1017 -83.21 46.46 17.96
C ILE A 1017 -83.14 44.97 18.33
N GLN A 1018 -84.05 44.17 17.79
CA GLN A 1018 -84.13 42.71 18.04
C GLN A 1018 -83.70 41.87 16.84
N SER A 1019 -83.60 42.46 15.65
CA SER A 1019 -82.95 41.87 14.48
C SER A 1019 -82.34 42.96 13.61
N VAL A 1020 -81.25 42.65 12.93
CA VAL A 1020 -80.50 43.58 12.08
C VAL A 1020 -79.96 42.85 10.87
N VAL A 1021 -79.84 43.54 9.73
CA VAL A 1021 -79.05 43.06 8.59
C VAL A 1021 -77.77 43.88 8.55
N TYR A 1022 -76.64 43.21 8.70
CA TYR A 1022 -75.31 43.79 8.57
C TYR A 1022 -74.79 43.64 7.14
N TYR A 1023 -73.98 44.60 6.72
CA TYR A 1023 -73.32 44.68 5.42
C TYR A 1023 -71.85 45.04 5.60
N HIS A 1024 -70.98 44.54 4.73
CA HIS A 1024 -69.61 45.04 4.60
C HIS A 1024 -69.30 45.45 3.17
N VAL A 1025 -68.50 46.50 3.01
CA VAL A 1025 -68.04 47.02 1.71
C VAL A 1025 -66.55 46.77 1.57
N GLN A 1026 -66.15 45.95 0.62
CA GLN A 1026 -64.74 45.66 0.32
C GLN A 1026 -64.22 46.50 -0.84
N LEU A 1027 -62.98 46.95 -0.70
CA LEU A 1027 -62.19 47.66 -1.71
C LEU A 1027 -60.95 46.84 -2.08
N LYS A 1028 -60.19 47.28 -3.09
CA LYS A 1028 -58.95 46.58 -3.51
C LYS A 1028 -57.85 46.62 -2.43
N GLN A 1029 -57.85 47.64 -1.59
CA GLN A 1029 -56.99 47.81 -0.42
C GLN A 1029 -57.87 48.30 0.73
N HIS A 1030 -57.47 48.09 1.97
CA HIS A 1030 -58.20 48.68 3.09
C HIS A 1030 -58.13 50.22 2.99
N GLU A 1031 -59.27 50.91 3.02
CA GLU A 1031 -59.34 52.38 3.03
C GLU A 1031 -60.49 52.89 3.92
N VAL A 1032 -60.38 54.14 4.37
CA VAL A 1032 -61.43 54.80 5.17
C VAL A 1032 -62.58 55.27 4.27
N LEU A 1033 -63.78 54.75 4.48
CA LEU A 1033 -65.05 55.18 3.88
C LEU A 1033 -65.66 56.39 4.60
N LEU A 1034 -66.66 57.02 3.97
CA LEU A 1034 -67.54 58.00 4.63
C LEU A 1034 -68.95 57.43 4.79
N SER A 1035 -69.25 56.89 5.98
CA SER A 1035 -70.56 56.37 6.36
C SER A 1035 -71.36 57.42 7.14
N GLU A 1036 -72.53 57.81 6.62
CA GLU A 1036 -73.31 58.96 7.11
C GLU A 1036 -72.46 60.24 7.26
N GLY A 1037 -71.40 60.40 6.45
CA GLY A 1037 -70.45 61.52 6.53
C GLY A 1037 -69.45 61.46 7.70
N LEU A 1038 -69.44 60.39 8.50
CA LEU A 1038 -68.39 60.05 9.47
C LEU A 1038 -67.32 59.16 8.79
N PRO A 1039 -66.02 59.37 9.03
CA PRO A 1039 -64.98 58.47 8.57
C PRO A 1039 -65.01 57.13 9.33
N THR A 1040 -65.13 56.01 8.62
CA THR A 1040 -65.13 54.65 9.17
C THR A 1040 -64.39 53.70 8.22
N GLU A 1041 -64.03 52.50 8.66
CA GLU A 1041 -63.24 51.58 7.85
C GLU A 1041 -64.01 50.91 6.68
N SER A 1042 -63.28 50.21 5.80
CA SER A 1042 -63.85 49.30 4.78
C SER A 1042 -63.60 47.84 5.21
N TYR A 1043 -63.98 46.86 4.38
CA TYR A 1043 -63.60 45.47 4.68
C TYR A 1043 -62.11 45.30 4.47
N LEU A 1044 -61.43 44.78 5.50
CA LEU A 1044 -60.12 44.17 5.42
C LEU A 1044 -60.34 42.70 5.02
N GLU A 1045 -59.71 42.24 3.94
CA GLU A 1045 -59.81 40.84 3.53
C GLU A 1045 -58.83 40.00 4.34
N SER A 1046 -59.36 39.29 5.34
CA SER A 1046 -58.65 38.34 6.19
C SER A 1046 -59.19 36.90 6.08
N GLY A 1047 -60.03 36.62 5.08
CA GLY A 1047 -60.61 35.28 4.84
C GLY A 1047 -62.05 35.09 5.34
N GLY A 1048 -62.59 35.99 6.18
CA GLY A 1048 -63.92 35.88 6.82
C GLY A 1048 -65.18 35.91 5.92
N ARG A 1049 -65.09 35.56 4.63
CA ARG A 1049 -66.22 35.58 3.68
C ARG A 1049 -67.34 34.60 4.01
N GLY A 1050 -67.02 33.43 4.58
CA GLY A 1050 -67.99 32.37 4.90
C GLY A 1050 -69.09 32.80 5.88
N MET A 1051 -68.87 33.86 6.66
CA MET A 1051 -69.83 34.39 7.61
C MET A 1051 -70.97 35.21 6.96
N PHE A 1052 -70.88 35.54 5.67
CA PHE A 1052 -71.87 36.33 4.93
C PHE A 1052 -72.73 35.45 4.00
N ALA A 1053 -74.01 35.79 3.86
CA ALA A 1053 -75.01 35.00 3.11
C ALA A 1053 -74.75 34.90 1.59
N ASN A 1054 -73.79 35.66 1.08
CA ASN A 1054 -73.30 35.65 -0.30
C ASN A 1054 -71.79 35.39 -0.42
N GLY A 1055 -71.18 34.77 0.60
CA GLY A 1055 -69.75 34.44 0.66
C GLY A 1055 -69.31 33.24 -0.19
N GLY A 1056 -70.24 32.39 -0.64
CA GLY A 1056 -69.97 31.21 -1.47
C GLY A 1056 -69.78 29.89 -0.71
N GLN A 1057 -69.77 29.94 0.63
CA GLN A 1057 -69.60 28.80 1.54
C GLN A 1057 -70.86 28.57 2.42
N PRO A 1058 -70.97 27.45 3.17
CA PRO A 1058 -72.06 27.22 4.12
C PRO A 1058 -72.16 28.34 5.18
N ILE A 1059 -73.38 28.75 5.54
CA ILE A 1059 -73.60 29.88 6.45
C ILE A 1059 -73.47 29.43 7.90
N VAL A 1060 -72.39 29.84 8.58
CA VAL A 1060 -72.18 29.68 10.03
C VAL A 1060 -73.32 30.33 10.81
N LEU A 1061 -73.93 29.66 11.78
CA LEU A 1061 -75.16 30.10 12.46
C LEU A 1061 -74.95 31.22 13.50
N HIS A 1062 -73.85 31.19 14.25
CA HIS A 1062 -73.49 32.15 15.30
C HIS A 1062 -72.07 32.69 15.05
N PRO A 1063 -71.90 33.86 14.41
CA PRO A 1063 -70.59 34.28 13.93
C PRO A 1063 -69.90 35.25 14.90
N ASP A 1064 -68.65 34.93 15.23
CA ASP A 1064 -67.59 35.90 15.50
C ASP A 1064 -66.58 35.80 14.33
N PHE A 1065 -66.72 36.69 13.36
CA PHE A 1065 -65.79 36.95 12.25
C PHE A 1065 -64.56 37.78 12.80
N SER A 1066 -63.33 37.87 12.25
CA SER A 1066 -62.41 39.07 12.44
C SER A 1066 -61.20 39.17 11.49
N ASP A 1067 -60.13 39.93 11.85
CA ASP A 1067 -58.77 39.36 12.08
C ASP A 1067 -57.62 40.36 12.36
N ILE A 1068 -56.41 39.86 12.71
CA ILE A 1068 -55.19 40.64 13.08
C ILE A 1068 -54.48 41.36 11.91
N ALA A 1069 -54.97 41.30 10.67
CA ALA A 1069 -54.27 41.81 9.47
C ALA A 1069 -54.01 43.34 9.41
N TRP A 1070 -54.18 44.04 10.53
CA TRP A 1070 -54.23 45.49 10.68
C TRP A 1070 -52.89 46.20 10.45
N ASP A 1071 -51.78 45.74 11.04
CA ASP A 1071 -50.52 46.50 11.00
C ASP A 1071 -49.78 46.45 9.65
N ILE A 1072 -50.09 45.48 8.77
CA ILE A 1072 -49.49 45.33 7.43
C ILE A 1072 -50.42 45.85 6.32
N LEU A 1073 -51.73 45.55 6.40
CA LEU A 1073 -52.69 45.82 5.32
C LEU A 1073 -53.69 46.94 5.63
N GLY A 1074 -53.64 47.50 6.84
CA GLY A 1074 -54.57 48.50 7.33
C GLY A 1074 -54.27 49.95 6.91
N CYS A 1075 -55.31 50.79 6.87
CA CYS A 1075 -55.19 52.18 6.40
C CYS A 1075 -54.78 53.23 7.45
N ALA A 1076 -54.91 52.94 8.74
CA ALA A 1076 -54.44 53.76 9.86
C ALA A 1076 -54.44 52.97 11.19
N PRO A 1077 -53.44 53.12 12.10
CA PRO A 1077 -53.28 52.24 13.27
C PRO A 1077 -54.56 52.02 14.10
N LEU A 1078 -54.87 50.75 14.37
CA LEU A 1078 -55.96 50.37 15.27
C LEU A 1078 -55.56 50.65 16.74
N LYS A 1079 -56.47 51.20 17.54
CA LYS A 1079 -56.28 51.47 18.96
C LYS A 1079 -57.51 51.10 19.78
N VAL A 1080 -57.32 50.17 20.72
CA VAL A 1080 -58.37 49.70 21.65
C VAL A 1080 -58.22 50.26 23.08
N THR A 1081 -57.01 50.65 23.48
CA THR A 1081 -56.70 51.32 24.76
C THR A 1081 -55.67 52.45 24.56
N GLY A 1082 -55.38 53.20 25.63
CA GLY A 1082 -54.28 54.18 25.67
C GLY A 1082 -54.67 55.65 25.45
N PRO A 1083 -53.68 56.58 25.47
CA PRO A 1083 -53.91 58.03 25.57
C PRO A 1083 -54.74 58.63 24.42
N GLU A 1084 -54.66 58.06 23.22
CA GLU A 1084 -55.46 58.43 22.05
C GLU A 1084 -56.95 58.13 22.29
N VAL A 1085 -57.26 56.91 22.76
CA VAL A 1085 -58.63 56.45 23.00
C VAL A 1085 -59.26 57.24 24.16
N GLU A 1086 -58.54 57.40 25.26
CA GLU A 1086 -58.96 58.20 26.42
C GLU A 1086 -59.28 59.67 26.03
N ARG A 1087 -58.45 60.28 25.18
CA ARG A 1087 -58.66 61.65 24.66
C ARG A 1087 -59.93 61.75 23.80
N ILE A 1088 -60.18 60.74 22.96
CA ILE A 1088 -61.38 60.68 22.12
C ILE A 1088 -62.63 60.50 23.00
N GLN A 1089 -62.60 59.58 23.97
CA GLN A 1089 -63.67 59.36 24.95
C GLN A 1089 -63.97 60.63 25.76
N ALA A 1090 -62.96 61.30 26.32
CA ALA A 1090 -63.10 62.54 27.07
C ALA A 1090 -63.79 63.63 26.24
N ARG A 1091 -63.37 63.80 24.97
CA ARG A 1091 -64.02 64.77 24.05
C ARG A 1091 -65.47 64.41 23.72
N LEU A 1092 -65.81 63.13 23.61
CA LEU A 1092 -67.19 62.68 23.41
C LEU A 1092 -68.05 62.99 24.65
N ALA A 1093 -67.51 62.78 25.85
CA ALA A 1093 -68.18 63.13 27.11
C ALA A 1093 -68.38 64.66 27.25
N ASP A 1094 -67.35 65.47 26.99
CA ASP A 1094 -67.42 66.94 27.01
C ASP A 1094 -68.49 67.50 26.06
N ARG A 1095 -68.67 66.87 24.89
CA ARG A 1095 -69.70 67.25 23.93
C ARG A 1095 -71.10 66.79 24.34
N ALA A 1096 -71.22 65.59 24.90
CA ALA A 1096 -72.49 65.09 25.43
C ALA A 1096 -73.02 65.98 26.58
N ALA A 1097 -72.13 66.63 27.34
CA ALA A 1097 -72.48 67.57 28.40
C ALA A 1097 -73.00 68.94 27.91
N GLN A 1098 -72.88 69.29 26.61
CA GLN A 1098 -73.28 70.61 26.09
C GLN A 1098 -74.73 70.62 25.56
N PRO A 1099 -75.64 71.45 26.10
CA PRO A 1099 -77.04 71.46 25.69
C PRO A 1099 -77.26 72.03 24.28
N ALA A 1100 -77.97 71.28 23.44
CA ALA A 1100 -78.20 71.60 22.03
C ALA A 1100 -78.91 72.95 21.79
N HIS A 1101 -78.20 73.90 21.18
CA HIS A 1101 -78.72 75.24 20.90
C HIS A 1101 -79.80 75.23 19.80
N ARG A 1102 -81.08 75.44 20.17
CA ARG A 1102 -82.16 75.70 19.21
C ARG A 1102 -81.95 77.05 18.53
N GLY A 1103 -81.89 77.06 17.20
CA GLY A 1103 -81.71 78.28 16.41
C GLY A 1103 -82.87 79.27 16.55
N ARG A 1104 -82.56 80.53 16.91
CA ARG A 1104 -83.45 81.68 16.73
C ARG A 1104 -82.99 82.47 15.50
N GLY A 1105 -83.89 82.68 14.54
CA GLY A 1105 -83.61 83.53 13.40
C GLY A 1105 -83.47 85.00 13.81
N GLN A 1106 -82.45 85.70 13.30
CA GLN A 1106 -82.37 87.15 13.36
C GLN A 1106 -82.84 87.78 12.05
N LYS A 1107 -83.78 88.72 12.17
CA LYS A 1107 -84.11 89.65 11.09
C LYS A 1107 -82.91 90.57 10.83
N LYS A 1108 -82.75 90.95 9.56
CA LYS A 1108 -81.88 92.04 9.12
C LYS A 1108 -82.09 93.29 9.99
N VAL A 1109 -80.99 93.86 10.49
CA VAL A 1109 -80.86 95.31 10.66
C VAL A 1109 -79.88 95.76 9.59
N ARG A 1110 -80.31 96.71 8.76
CA ARG A 1110 -79.46 97.37 7.77
C ARG A 1110 -78.78 98.53 8.50
N VAL A 1111 -77.49 98.73 8.26
CA VAL A 1111 -76.94 100.10 8.31
C VAL A 1111 -77.73 100.94 7.28
N ALA A 1112 -78.18 102.15 7.58
CA ALA A 1112 -78.05 102.88 8.85
C ALA A 1112 -79.00 102.34 9.95
#